data_AF-A0A5N5LGL8-F1
#
_entry.id   AF-A0A5N5LGL8-F1
#
_cell.length_a   1.000
_cell.length_b   1.000
_cell.length_c   1.000
_cell.angle_alpha   90.00
_cell.angle_beta   90.00
_cell.angle_gamma   90.00
#
_symmetry.space_group_name_H-M   'P 1'
#
loop_
_entity.id
_entity.type
_entity.pdbx_description
1 polymer ?
#
loop_
_entity_poly.entity_id
_entity_poly.type
_entity_poly.pdbx_seq_one_letter_code
_entity_poly.pdbx_strand_id
1 'polypeptide(L)'
;MIKKFDKKDEEAGSGSNPFQHLEKSAVLQEARIFNETPINPRRCLHILTKIIYLLNQGEHFGTTEATEAFFAMTRLFQSNDQTLRRMCYLTIKEMANISEDVIIVTSSLTKDMTGKEDVYRGPAIRALCRITDTTMLQAIERYMKQAIVDKVPSVSSSALVSSLHMVKMSYDVVKRWVNEAQEAASSDNIMVQYHALGLLYHLRKNDRLAVTKMLNKFTKSGLKSPFAYCMLIRIASKLLEETEGGHDSPLFDFIESCLRNKHEMVVYEAASAIVHMPNCTARELAPAVSVLQLFCSSPKAALRYAAVRTLNKVAMKHPSAVTACNLDLENLITDSNRSIATLAITTLLKTGSESSVDRLMKQISSFVSEISDEFKVVVVQAISALCQKYPRKHSVMMNFLSNMLRDDGGFEYKRAIVDCIISIIEENPESKETGLAHLCEFIEDCEHTVLATKILHLLGKEGPRTPSPSKYIRFIFNRVVLESEAVRAAAVSALAKFGAQNDDLLPSVLVLMQRCMMDSDDEVRDRATFYMNVLQQKQKALNAAYIFNGLSVSIPGLEKSLHQYTLEPSEKPFDMKTVPLATAPITEQKTELAPVATSKAPEKLAPSRQDIYQEQLSTIPEFQGLGPLFKSSEPVQLTEAETEYVVRCIKHTFAGHMVFQFDCTNTLNDQLLQRVLVQMEPSESYEVVHHIPAPSLPYNQPGSCYTLVRLPDDDPTAGDLTVQ
;
A
#
# COMPACT_ATOMS: atom_id res chain seq x y z
N MET A 1 -34.58 -25.34 34.92
CA MET A 1 -34.95 -24.56 36.13
C MET A 1 -33.73 -23.75 36.58
N ILE A 2 -33.73 -22.46 36.26
CA ILE A 2 -32.72 -21.48 36.67
C ILE A 2 -33.12 -21.04 38.08
N LYS A 3 -32.22 -21.19 39.07
CA LYS A 3 -32.46 -20.68 40.43
C LYS A 3 -32.49 -19.15 40.39
N LYS A 4 -33.57 -18.57 40.92
CA LYS A 4 -33.70 -17.14 41.25
C LYS A 4 -32.49 -16.71 42.10
N PHE A 5 -31.77 -15.69 41.62
CA PHE A 5 -30.90 -14.88 42.47
C PHE A 5 -31.79 -13.96 43.34
N ASP A 6 -31.38 -13.78 44.59
CA ASP A 6 -32.10 -12.97 45.58
C ASP A 6 -32.16 -11.50 45.16
N LYS A 7 -33.35 -10.92 45.32
CA LYS A 7 -33.71 -9.53 44.99
C LYS A 7 -33.09 -8.52 45.98
N LYS A 8 -31.81 -8.22 45.85
CA LYS A 8 -31.24 -7.04 46.56
C LYS A 8 -30.17 -6.23 45.83
N ASP A 9 -29.92 -6.49 44.54
CA ASP A 9 -28.97 -5.72 43.71
C ASP A 9 -29.59 -5.31 42.36
N GLU A 10 -30.74 -4.63 42.36
CA GLU A 10 -31.40 -4.11 41.14
C GLU A 10 -31.06 -2.62 40.84
N GLU A 11 -29.94 -2.09 41.35
CA GLU A 11 -29.48 -0.70 41.07
C GLU A 11 -28.00 -0.60 40.63
N ALA A 12 -27.56 -1.51 39.75
CA ALA A 12 -26.36 -1.27 38.91
C ALA A 12 -26.68 -1.69 37.47
N GLY A 13 -26.45 -0.77 36.52
CA GLY A 13 -26.96 -0.81 35.16
C GLY A 13 -26.82 -2.15 34.44
N SER A 14 -27.88 -2.55 33.72
CA SER A 14 -28.01 -3.82 32.99
C SER A 14 -27.13 -3.89 31.71
N GLY A 15 -25.85 -3.53 31.81
CA GLY A 15 -24.90 -3.53 30.70
C GLY A 15 -23.43 -3.60 31.09
N SER A 16 -23.06 -3.59 32.39
CA SER A 16 -21.66 -3.76 32.80
C SER A 16 -21.21 -5.21 32.63
N ASN A 17 -20.04 -5.42 32.01
CA ASN A 17 -19.46 -6.75 31.86
C ASN A 17 -19.25 -7.36 33.27
N PRO A 18 -19.79 -8.57 33.55
CA PRO A 18 -19.66 -9.21 34.87
C PRO A 18 -18.22 -9.52 35.30
N PHE A 19 -17.25 -9.34 34.39
CA PHE A 19 -15.82 -9.52 34.63
C PHE A 19 -15.02 -8.21 34.68
N GLN A 20 -15.66 -7.04 34.65
CA GLN A 20 -15.01 -5.73 34.52
C GLN A 20 -14.09 -5.33 35.70
N HIS A 21 -14.29 -5.90 36.88
CA HIS A 21 -13.53 -5.60 38.11
C HIS A 21 -12.84 -6.83 38.70
N LEU A 22 -12.34 -7.73 37.85
CA LEU A 22 -11.61 -8.91 38.33
C LEU A 22 -10.19 -8.54 38.75
N GLU A 23 -9.81 -8.95 39.97
CA GLU A 23 -8.43 -8.88 40.43
C GLU A 23 -7.69 -10.19 40.14
N LYS A 24 -6.53 -10.12 39.47
CA LYS A 24 -5.71 -11.29 39.10
C LYS A 24 -5.43 -12.22 40.28
N SER A 25 -5.02 -11.64 41.41
CA SER A 25 -4.69 -12.38 42.64
C SER A 25 -5.88 -13.17 43.18
N ALA A 26 -7.08 -12.56 43.18
CA ALA A 26 -8.31 -13.21 43.63
C ALA A 26 -8.69 -14.39 42.72
N VAL A 27 -8.58 -14.21 41.40
CA VAL A 27 -8.89 -15.28 40.42
C VAL A 27 -7.91 -16.45 40.55
N LEU A 28 -6.62 -16.19 40.73
CA LEU A 28 -5.60 -17.23 40.97
C LEU A 28 -5.83 -17.97 42.30
N GLN A 29 -6.30 -17.28 43.34
CA GLN A 29 -6.71 -17.94 44.59
C GLN A 29 -7.93 -18.83 44.40
N GLU A 30 -8.94 -18.38 43.63
CA GLU A 30 -10.11 -19.19 43.27
C GLU A 30 -9.72 -20.46 42.50
N ALA A 31 -8.66 -20.43 41.69
CA ALA A 31 -8.17 -21.60 40.93
C ALA A 31 -7.80 -22.80 41.81
N ARG A 32 -7.57 -22.61 43.12
CA ARG A 32 -7.38 -23.72 44.07
C ARG A 32 -8.59 -24.66 44.15
N ILE A 33 -9.78 -24.18 43.80
CA ILE A 33 -11.02 -24.98 43.71
C ILE A 33 -10.89 -26.13 42.71
N PHE A 34 -9.99 -26.05 41.72
CA PHE A 34 -9.75 -27.14 40.78
C PHE A 34 -9.26 -28.44 41.46
N ASN A 35 -8.75 -28.34 42.69
CA ASN A 35 -8.29 -29.49 43.48
C ASN A 35 -9.37 -30.11 44.38
N GLU A 36 -10.59 -29.55 44.43
CA GLU A 36 -11.70 -30.10 45.23
C GLU A 36 -12.20 -31.44 44.68
N THR A 37 -12.52 -32.38 45.59
CA THR A 37 -13.17 -33.66 45.26
C THR A 37 -14.51 -33.72 46.00
N PRO A 38 -15.67 -33.82 45.31
CA PRO A 38 -15.84 -33.94 43.86
C PRO A 38 -15.70 -32.60 43.11
N ILE A 39 -15.19 -32.66 41.87
CA ILE A 39 -15.06 -31.50 40.98
C ILE A 39 -16.45 -30.93 40.67
N ASN A 40 -16.62 -29.61 40.83
CA ASN A 40 -17.83 -28.90 40.42
C ASN A 40 -17.62 -28.21 39.05
N PRO A 41 -18.16 -28.75 37.94
CA PRO A 41 -17.86 -28.25 36.61
C PRO A 41 -18.27 -26.80 36.38
N ARG A 42 -19.39 -26.36 36.98
CA ARG A 42 -19.90 -24.99 36.79
C ARG A 42 -18.99 -23.94 37.43
N ARG A 43 -18.53 -24.21 38.66
CA ARG A 43 -17.60 -23.30 39.37
C ARG A 43 -16.25 -23.27 38.66
N CYS A 44 -15.73 -24.43 38.28
CA CYS A 44 -14.44 -24.51 37.58
C CYS A 44 -14.48 -23.79 36.23
N LEU A 45 -15.58 -23.96 35.47
CA LEU A 45 -15.78 -23.26 34.20
C LEU A 45 -15.78 -21.74 34.39
N HIS A 46 -16.49 -21.23 35.41
CA HIS A 46 -16.53 -19.81 35.70
C HIS A 46 -15.13 -19.25 36.00
N ILE A 47 -14.32 -19.97 36.77
CA ILE A 47 -12.95 -19.56 37.10
C ILE A 47 -12.05 -19.59 35.85
N LEU A 48 -12.12 -20.64 35.03
CA LEU A 48 -11.37 -20.69 33.75
C LEU A 48 -11.76 -19.54 32.81
N THR A 49 -13.04 -19.17 32.77
CA THR A 49 -13.51 -18.00 32.01
C THR A 49 -12.90 -16.71 32.53
N LYS A 50 -12.81 -16.52 33.86
CA LYS A 50 -12.14 -15.36 34.47
C LYS A 50 -10.65 -15.31 34.09
N ILE A 51 -9.94 -16.45 34.14
CA ILE A 51 -8.52 -16.53 33.75
C ILE A 51 -8.33 -16.13 32.29
N ILE A 52 -9.11 -16.72 31.36
CA ILE A 52 -9.02 -16.38 29.93
C ILE A 52 -9.42 -14.91 29.69
N TYR A 53 -10.41 -14.39 30.42
CA TYR A 53 -10.78 -12.98 30.30
C TYR A 53 -9.62 -12.05 30.67
N LEU A 54 -8.94 -12.30 31.79
CA LEU A 54 -7.77 -11.53 32.22
C LEU A 54 -6.66 -11.58 31.16
N LEU A 55 -6.33 -12.78 30.66
CA LEU A 55 -5.33 -12.94 29.59
C LEU A 55 -5.69 -12.12 28.34
N ASN A 56 -6.97 -12.12 27.92
CA ASN A 56 -7.43 -11.37 26.75
C ASN A 56 -7.49 -9.84 26.97
N GLN A 57 -7.55 -9.36 28.22
CA GLN A 57 -7.41 -7.94 28.55
C GLN A 57 -5.94 -7.47 28.54
N GLY A 58 -4.99 -8.40 28.37
CA GLY A 58 -3.55 -8.10 28.39
C GLY A 58 -2.93 -8.12 29.78
N GLU A 59 -3.60 -8.68 30.79
CA GLU A 59 -3.02 -8.86 32.12
C GLU A 59 -1.84 -9.85 32.09
N HIS A 60 -0.73 -9.47 32.71
CA HIS A 60 0.48 -10.28 32.71
C HIS A 60 0.48 -11.30 33.86
N PHE A 61 0.48 -12.58 33.51
CA PHE A 61 0.66 -13.69 34.44
C PHE A 61 2.16 -13.99 34.54
N GLY A 62 2.72 -13.98 35.75
CA GLY A 62 4.09 -14.43 35.95
C GLY A 62 4.22 -15.93 35.64
N THR A 63 5.38 -16.37 35.18
CA THR A 63 5.64 -17.79 34.83
C THR A 63 5.24 -18.74 35.96
N THR A 64 5.64 -18.45 37.20
CA THR A 64 5.28 -19.28 38.37
C THR A 64 3.76 -19.32 38.61
N GLU A 65 3.09 -18.17 38.54
CA GLU A 65 1.63 -18.06 38.72
C GLU A 65 0.88 -18.86 37.64
N ALA A 66 1.34 -18.76 36.39
CA ALA A 66 0.78 -19.47 35.26
C ALA A 66 0.98 -20.98 35.41
N THR A 67 2.19 -21.43 35.78
CA THR A 67 2.50 -22.85 36.00
C THR A 67 1.65 -23.45 37.13
N GLU A 68 1.49 -22.75 38.26
CA GLU A 68 0.67 -23.22 39.38
C GLU A 68 -0.81 -23.37 38.98
N ALA A 69 -1.37 -22.36 38.30
CA ALA A 69 -2.73 -22.42 37.80
C ALA A 69 -2.92 -23.50 36.72
N PHE A 70 -1.92 -23.68 35.85
CA PHE A 70 -1.89 -24.73 34.84
C PHE A 70 -1.89 -26.13 35.46
N PHE A 71 -1.06 -26.36 36.49
CA PHE A 71 -1.02 -27.62 37.24
C PHE A 71 -2.34 -27.91 37.96
N ALA A 72 -2.95 -26.90 38.59
CA ALA A 72 -4.25 -27.06 39.22
C ALA A 72 -5.33 -27.48 38.20
N MET A 73 -5.31 -26.89 37.00
CA MET A 73 -6.24 -27.22 35.92
C MET A 73 -6.12 -28.67 35.43
N THR A 74 -4.95 -29.32 35.54
CA THR A 74 -4.77 -30.71 35.08
C THR A 74 -5.75 -31.70 35.72
N ARG A 75 -6.19 -31.44 36.96
CA ARG A 75 -7.19 -32.28 37.65
C ARG A 75 -8.56 -32.24 36.99
N LEU A 76 -8.88 -31.17 36.28
CA LEU A 76 -10.18 -31.00 35.61
C LEU A 76 -10.40 -32.05 34.49
N PHE A 77 -9.34 -32.70 34.00
CA PHE A 77 -9.41 -33.85 33.08
C PHE A 77 -10.07 -35.10 33.70
N GLN A 78 -10.33 -35.12 35.01
CA GLN A 78 -11.09 -36.20 35.65
C GLN A 78 -12.61 -36.04 35.44
N SER A 79 -13.10 -34.85 35.10
CA SER A 79 -14.52 -34.58 34.88
C SER A 79 -14.96 -34.94 33.47
N ASN A 80 -16.05 -35.70 33.32
CA ASN A 80 -16.64 -36.03 32.02
C ASN A 80 -17.52 -34.91 31.43
N ASP A 81 -17.52 -33.71 32.03
CA ASP A 81 -18.28 -32.57 31.51
C ASP A 81 -17.63 -32.01 30.23
N GLN A 82 -18.37 -32.05 29.13
CA GLN A 82 -17.86 -31.66 27.81
C GLN A 82 -17.47 -30.19 27.72
N THR A 83 -18.23 -29.30 28.37
CA THR A 83 -18.00 -27.86 28.29
C THR A 83 -16.77 -27.47 29.11
N LEU A 84 -16.62 -28.03 30.31
CA LEU A 84 -15.41 -27.89 31.11
C LEU A 84 -14.19 -28.39 30.35
N ARG A 85 -14.28 -29.57 29.71
CA ARG A 85 -13.18 -30.15 28.93
C ARG A 85 -12.74 -29.21 27.79
N ARG A 86 -13.69 -28.63 27.06
CA ARG A 86 -13.40 -27.63 26.00
C ARG A 86 -12.71 -26.39 26.55
N MET A 87 -13.15 -25.90 27.71
CA MET A 87 -12.52 -24.77 28.39
C MET A 87 -11.09 -25.08 28.85
N CYS A 88 -10.83 -26.31 29.32
CA CYS A 88 -9.46 -26.75 29.62
C CYS A 88 -8.57 -26.69 28.37
N TYR A 89 -9.01 -27.22 27.23
CA TYR A 89 -8.21 -27.16 26.00
C TYR A 89 -7.90 -25.73 25.55
N LEU A 90 -8.85 -24.81 25.69
CA LEU A 90 -8.64 -23.40 25.36
C LEU A 90 -7.61 -22.78 26.31
N THR A 91 -7.80 -22.97 27.62
CA THR A 91 -6.89 -22.44 28.64
C THR A 91 -5.47 -22.98 28.48
N ILE A 92 -5.31 -24.28 28.15
CA ILE A 92 -4.01 -24.88 27.82
C ILE A 92 -3.34 -24.13 26.67
N LYS A 93 -4.07 -23.86 25.58
CA LYS A 93 -3.50 -23.21 24.40
C LYS A 93 -3.01 -21.79 24.68
N GLU A 94 -3.70 -21.05 25.53
CA GLU A 94 -3.33 -19.68 25.91
C GLU A 94 -2.18 -19.66 26.92
N MET A 95 -2.18 -20.57 27.90
CA MET A 95 -1.17 -20.59 28.98
C MET A 95 0.12 -21.35 28.60
N ALA A 96 0.11 -22.15 27.53
CA ALA A 96 1.24 -23.00 27.13
C ALA A 96 2.56 -22.26 26.90
N ASN A 97 2.51 -21.00 26.47
CA ASN A 97 3.71 -20.21 26.21
C ASN A 97 4.24 -19.49 27.47
N ILE A 98 3.46 -19.45 28.55
CA ILE A 98 3.76 -18.71 29.79
C ILE A 98 4.15 -19.68 30.91
N SER A 99 3.62 -20.90 30.87
CA SER A 99 3.81 -21.92 31.90
C SER A 99 5.00 -22.82 31.57
N GLU A 100 5.66 -23.34 32.60
CA GLU A 100 6.69 -24.38 32.51
C GLU A 100 6.08 -25.78 32.63
N ASP A 101 6.82 -26.82 32.24
CA ASP A 101 6.43 -28.24 32.38
C ASP A 101 5.05 -28.61 31.81
N VAL A 102 4.63 -27.89 30.77
CA VAL A 102 3.33 -28.01 30.10
C VAL A 102 3.09 -29.44 29.58
N ILE A 103 4.16 -30.21 29.36
CA ILE A 103 4.13 -31.61 28.90
C ILE A 103 3.33 -32.53 29.84
N ILE A 104 3.09 -32.14 31.11
CA ILE A 104 2.32 -32.93 32.08
C ILE A 104 0.91 -33.35 31.58
N VAL A 105 0.28 -32.56 30.71
CA VAL A 105 -1.05 -32.90 30.15
C VAL A 105 -1.00 -33.82 28.92
N THR A 106 0.19 -34.19 28.42
CA THR A 106 0.37 -34.98 27.19
C THR A 106 -0.37 -36.31 27.23
N SER A 107 -0.30 -37.03 28.36
CA SER A 107 -1.01 -38.31 28.53
C SER A 107 -2.53 -38.14 28.48
N SER A 108 -3.05 -37.12 29.16
CA SER A 108 -4.49 -36.79 29.16
C SER A 108 -4.97 -36.41 27.76
N LEU A 109 -4.21 -35.58 27.04
CA LEU A 109 -4.54 -35.18 25.67
C LEU A 109 -4.45 -36.34 24.69
N THR A 110 -3.49 -37.25 24.88
CA THR A 110 -3.35 -38.45 24.03
C THR A 110 -4.50 -39.44 24.27
N LYS A 111 -4.94 -39.59 25.53
CA LYS A 111 -6.14 -40.34 25.87
C LYS A 111 -7.38 -39.75 25.21
N ASP A 112 -7.55 -38.43 25.26
CA ASP A 112 -8.71 -37.76 24.66
C ASP A 112 -8.66 -37.76 23.11
N MET A 113 -7.48 -37.72 22.51
CA MET A 113 -7.26 -37.87 21.06
C MET A 113 -7.65 -39.26 20.53
N THR A 114 -7.35 -40.31 21.30
CA THR A 114 -7.59 -41.71 20.92
C THR A 114 -8.89 -42.27 21.51
N GLY A 115 -9.59 -41.48 22.32
CA GLY A 115 -10.83 -41.86 22.98
C GLY A 115 -11.98 -42.08 22.00
N LYS A 116 -13.08 -42.65 22.52
CA LYS A 116 -14.31 -42.93 21.73
C LYS A 116 -15.15 -41.66 21.47
N GLU A 117 -14.92 -40.60 22.24
CA GLU A 117 -15.73 -39.38 22.16
C GLU A 117 -15.16 -38.41 21.12
N ASP A 118 -15.73 -38.41 19.91
CA ASP A 118 -15.29 -37.57 18.79
C ASP A 118 -15.24 -36.07 19.10
N VAL A 119 -16.07 -35.63 20.06
CA VAL A 119 -16.12 -34.24 20.53
C VAL A 119 -14.80 -33.79 21.16
N TYR A 120 -14.03 -34.71 21.76
CA TYR A 120 -12.76 -34.41 22.42
C TYR A 120 -11.57 -34.52 21.49
N ARG A 121 -11.62 -35.46 20.53
CA ARG A 121 -10.46 -35.84 19.72
C ARG A 121 -9.85 -34.66 18.97
N GLY A 122 -10.65 -33.92 18.20
CA GLY A 122 -10.18 -32.76 17.43
C GLY A 122 -9.58 -31.63 18.29
N PRO A 123 -10.30 -31.13 19.31
CA PRO A 123 -9.74 -30.16 20.26
C PRO A 123 -8.49 -30.63 21.00
N ALA A 124 -8.44 -31.91 21.41
CA ALA A 124 -7.29 -32.50 22.08
C ALA A 124 -6.05 -32.52 21.18
N ILE A 125 -6.21 -32.87 19.88
CA ILE A 125 -5.13 -32.79 18.89
C ILE A 125 -4.58 -31.36 18.81
N ARG A 126 -5.44 -30.34 18.69
CA ARG A 126 -5.01 -28.94 18.58
C ARG A 126 -4.28 -28.45 19.84
N ALA A 127 -4.76 -28.86 21.02
CA ALA A 127 -4.10 -28.53 22.29
C ALA A 127 -2.75 -29.25 22.41
N LEU A 128 -2.69 -30.54 22.04
CA LEU A 128 -1.48 -31.35 22.10
C LEU A 128 -0.39 -30.80 21.18
N CYS A 129 -0.73 -30.51 19.92
CA CYS A 129 0.21 -29.96 18.95
C CYS A 129 0.71 -28.55 19.31
N ARG A 130 -0.01 -27.81 20.19
CA ARG A 130 0.44 -26.51 20.69
C ARG A 130 1.54 -26.64 21.75
N ILE A 131 1.50 -27.70 22.55
CA ILE A 131 2.44 -27.93 23.66
C ILE A 131 3.58 -28.90 23.30
N THR A 132 3.49 -29.55 22.14
CA THR A 132 4.47 -30.53 21.68
C THR A 132 5.71 -29.82 21.19
N ASP A 133 6.88 -30.22 21.67
CA ASP A 133 8.19 -29.77 21.20
C ASP A 133 8.78 -30.72 20.13
N THR A 134 9.98 -30.42 19.64
CA THR A 134 10.65 -31.24 18.60
C THR A 134 10.98 -32.65 19.08
N THR A 135 11.25 -32.84 20.38
CA THR A 135 11.60 -34.15 20.95
C THR A 135 10.37 -35.05 21.08
N MET A 136 9.24 -34.52 21.55
CA MET A 136 8.00 -35.26 21.76
C MET A 136 7.21 -35.51 20.47
N LEU A 137 7.51 -34.76 19.42
CA LEU A 137 6.87 -34.92 18.11
C LEU A 137 6.92 -36.36 17.59
N GLN A 138 8.05 -37.05 17.78
CA GLN A 138 8.20 -38.45 17.35
C GLN A 138 7.29 -39.40 18.14
N ALA A 139 7.04 -39.11 19.43
CA ALA A 139 6.18 -39.93 20.27
C ALA A 139 4.71 -39.87 19.84
N ILE A 140 4.27 -38.72 19.29
CA ILE A 140 2.88 -38.53 18.86
C ILE A 140 2.64 -38.86 17.37
N GLU A 141 3.69 -39.11 16.60
CA GLU A 141 3.64 -39.32 15.14
C GLU A 141 2.62 -40.38 14.73
N ARG A 142 2.63 -41.54 15.39
CA ARG A 142 1.70 -42.64 15.07
C ARG A 142 0.24 -42.20 15.21
N TYR A 143 -0.07 -41.44 16.25
CA TYR A 143 -1.43 -40.96 16.50
C TYR A 143 -1.84 -39.88 15.50
N MET A 144 -0.91 -39.00 15.12
CA MET A 144 -1.16 -37.97 14.09
C MET A 144 -1.46 -38.59 12.73
N LYS A 145 -0.67 -39.59 12.31
CA LYS A 145 -0.92 -40.34 11.07
C LYS A 145 -2.31 -40.96 11.04
N GLN A 146 -2.72 -41.61 12.13
CA GLN A 146 -4.06 -42.18 12.27
C GLN A 146 -5.16 -41.10 12.25
N ALA A 147 -4.93 -39.97 12.92
CA ALA A 147 -5.88 -38.87 12.97
C ALA A 147 -6.06 -38.20 11.60
N ILE A 148 -5.00 -38.08 10.79
CA ILE A 148 -5.05 -37.49 9.43
C ILE A 148 -6.01 -38.26 8.53
N VAL A 149 -5.99 -39.60 8.56
CA VAL A 149 -6.87 -40.46 7.74
C VAL A 149 -8.15 -40.87 8.47
N ASP A 150 -8.49 -40.20 9.56
CA ASP A 150 -9.68 -40.54 10.34
C ASP A 150 -10.97 -40.31 9.54
N LYS A 151 -11.94 -41.20 9.76
CA LYS A 151 -13.26 -41.14 9.09
C LYS A 151 -14.07 -39.93 9.52
N VAL A 152 -13.82 -39.40 10.72
CA VAL A 152 -14.51 -38.24 11.27
C VAL A 152 -13.84 -36.97 10.72
N PRO A 153 -14.53 -36.17 9.88
CA PRO A 153 -13.89 -35.05 9.19
C PRO A 153 -13.33 -33.98 10.13
N SER A 154 -13.93 -33.75 11.30
CA SER A 154 -13.43 -32.78 12.27
C SER A 154 -12.09 -33.19 12.88
N VAL A 155 -11.85 -34.48 13.06
CA VAL A 155 -10.60 -35.04 13.58
C VAL A 155 -9.51 -34.94 12.51
N SER A 156 -9.78 -35.45 11.31
CA SER A 156 -8.87 -35.36 10.17
C SER A 156 -8.48 -33.92 9.83
N SER A 157 -9.47 -33.03 9.74
CA SER A 157 -9.25 -31.60 9.53
C SER A 157 -8.39 -30.96 10.62
N SER A 158 -8.64 -31.29 11.89
CA SER A 158 -7.83 -30.78 13.02
C SER A 158 -6.40 -31.31 12.96
N ALA A 159 -6.21 -32.58 12.61
CA ALA A 159 -4.89 -33.20 12.49
C ALA A 159 -4.09 -32.61 11.32
N LEU A 160 -4.71 -32.37 10.17
CA LEU A 160 -4.08 -31.76 9.00
C LEU A 160 -3.60 -30.33 9.27
N VAL A 161 -4.46 -29.49 9.86
CA VAL A 161 -4.09 -28.11 10.22
C VAL A 161 -3.02 -28.10 11.31
N SER A 162 -3.13 -28.96 12.32
CA SER A 162 -2.11 -29.05 13.37
C SER A 162 -0.77 -29.52 12.80
N SER A 163 -0.79 -30.51 11.89
CA SER A 163 0.41 -30.95 11.16
C SER A 163 1.05 -29.81 10.39
N LEU A 164 0.27 -28.93 9.76
CA LEU A 164 0.78 -27.76 9.06
C LEU A 164 1.51 -26.78 10.01
N HIS A 165 0.99 -26.55 11.22
CA HIS A 165 1.71 -25.74 12.22
C HIS A 165 3.03 -26.40 12.63
N MET A 166 3.03 -27.72 12.76
CA MET A 166 4.20 -28.51 13.16
C MET A 166 5.28 -28.56 12.06
N VAL A 167 4.94 -28.32 10.79
CA VAL A 167 5.92 -28.17 9.71
C VAL A 167 6.94 -27.07 10.03
N LYS A 168 6.52 -25.99 10.71
CA LYS A 168 7.43 -24.90 11.12
C LYS A 168 8.41 -25.34 12.22
N MET A 169 8.02 -26.32 13.04
CA MET A 169 8.83 -26.81 14.15
C MET A 169 9.80 -27.90 13.71
N SER A 170 9.33 -28.85 12.89
CA SER A 170 10.14 -29.96 12.40
C SER A 170 9.59 -30.49 11.08
N TYR A 171 10.13 -29.97 9.98
CA TYR A 171 9.76 -30.34 8.61
C TYR A 171 10.00 -31.83 8.33
N ASP A 172 11.15 -32.39 8.73
CA ASP A 172 11.54 -33.76 8.37
C ASP A 172 10.60 -34.83 8.93
N VAL A 173 10.14 -34.65 10.17
CA VAL A 173 9.19 -35.59 10.79
C VAL A 173 7.85 -35.56 10.05
N VAL A 174 7.28 -34.37 9.81
CA VAL A 174 5.97 -34.21 9.16
C VAL A 174 6.02 -34.61 7.69
N LYS A 175 7.15 -34.45 7.01
CA LYS A 175 7.36 -34.94 5.63
C LYS A 175 7.14 -36.45 5.49
N ARG A 176 7.33 -37.23 6.55
CA ARG A 176 7.02 -38.68 6.55
C ARG A 176 5.53 -39.00 6.49
N TRP A 177 4.66 -37.98 6.61
CA TRP A 177 3.19 -38.13 6.68
C TRP A 177 2.51 -37.80 5.33
N VAL A 178 3.31 -37.65 4.26
CA VAL A 178 2.82 -37.29 2.92
C VAL A 178 1.83 -38.32 2.37
N ASN A 179 1.98 -39.60 2.71
CA ASN A 179 1.07 -40.65 2.21
C ASN A 179 -0.33 -40.50 2.82
N GLU A 180 -0.39 -40.29 4.14
CA GLU A 180 -1.63 -40.04 4.88
C GLU A 180 -2.30 -38.75 4.42
N ALA A 181 -1.53 -37.68 4.23
CA ALA A 181 -2.05 -36.44 3.67
C ALA A 181 -2.55 -36.62 2.22
N GLN A 182 -1.90 -37.47 1.43
CA GLN A 182 -2.30 -37.79 0.05
C GLN A 182 -3.60 -38.59 -0.01
N GLU A 183 -3.82 -39.50 0.94
CA GLU A 183 -5.08 -40.21 1.13
C GLU A 183 -6.19 -39.24 1.55
N ALA A 184 -5.94 -38.41 2.56
CA ALA A 184 -6.91 -37.41 3.05
C ALA A 184 -7.31 -36.39 1.96
N ALA A 185 -6.42 -36.06 1.03
CA ALA A 185 -6.74 -35.17 -0.10
C ALA A 185 -7.74 -35.78 -1.10
N SER A 186 -7.95 -37.10 -1.03
CA SER A 186 -8.96 -37.82 -1.84
C SER A 186 -10.29 -37.95 -1.10
N SER A 187 -10.41 -37.33 0.10
CA SER A 187 -11.65 -37.32 0.89
C SER A 187 -12.79 -36.59 0.19
N ASP A 188 -14.00 -37.06 0.45
CA ASP A 188 -15.25 -36.44 0.00
C ASP A 188 -15.62 -35.17 0.77
N ASN A 189 -15.00 -34.97 1.94
CA ASN A 189 -15.27 -33.80 2.76
C ASN A 189 -14.50 -32.58 2.23
N ILE A 190 -15.24 -31.49 2.00
CA ILE A 190 -14.75 -30.22 1.46
C ILE A 190 -13.52 -29.68 2.23
N MET A 191 -13.58 -29.68 3.56
CA MET A 191 -12.53 -29.10 4.39
C MET A 191 -11.33 -30.03 4.55
N VAL A 192 -11.57 -31.34 4.68
CA VAL A 192 -10.48 -32.32 4.74
C VAL A 192 -9.66 -32.28 3.46
N GLN A 193 -10.31 -32.31 2.28
CA GLN A 193 -9.62 -32.20 1.00
C GLN A 193 -8.83 -30.89 0.88
N TYR A 194 -9.39 -29.77 1.32
CA TYR A 194 -8.71 -28.47 1.30
C TYR A 194 -7.48 -28.45 2.22
N HIS A 195 -7.62 -28.86 3.49
CA HIS A 195 -6.51 -28.86 4.44
C HIS A 195 -5.42 -29.87 4.06
N ALA A 196 -5.80 -31.01 3.48
CA ALA A 196 -4.85 -32.00 2.99
C ALA A 196 -4.04 -31.48 1.81
N LEU A 197 -4.69 -30.82 0.83
CA LEU A 197 -3.99 -30.13 -0.25
C LEU A 197 -3.08 -29.02 0.30
N GLY A 198 -3.56 -28.28 1.30
CA GLY A 198 -2.81 -27.32 2.11
C GLY A 198 -1.48 -27.88 2.59
N LEU A 199 -1.55 -28.94 3.38
CA LEU A 199 -0.39 -29.61 3.96
C LEU A 199 0.53 -30.17 2.86
N LEU A 200 0.00 -30.85 1.85
CA LEU A 200 0.79 -31.42 0.76
C LEU A 200 1.58 -30.36 -0.01
N TYR A 201 0.96 -29.21 -0.30
CA TYR A 201 1.66 -28.10 -0.94
C TYR A 201 2.80 -27.60 -0.08
N HIS A 202 2.58 -27.34 1.21
CA HIS A 202 3.64 -26.86 2.10
C HIS A 202 4.77 -27.87 2.30
N LEU A 203 4.49 -29.17 2.21
CA LEU A 203 5.51 -30.21 2.25
C LEU A 203 6.31 -30.32 0.93
N ARG A 204 5.68 -30.00 -0.20
CA ARG A 204 6.28 -30.15 -1.55
C ARG A 204 6.75 -28.85 -2.19
N LYS A 205 6.45 -27.67 -1.63
CA LYS A 205 6.70 -26.35 -2.25
C LYS A 205 8.16 -26.09 -2.64
N ASN A 206 9.12 -26.76 -2.00
CA ASN A 206 10.55 -26.64 -2.30
C ASN A 206 10.98 -27.55 -3.47
N ASP A 207 10.14 -28.50 -3.90
CA ASP A 207 10.38 -29.42 -5.01
C ASP A 207 9.35 -29.16 -6.12
N ARG A 208 9.78 -28.41 -7.15
CA ARG A 208 8.95 -28.04 -8.29
C ARG A 208 8.34 -29.27 -8.99
N LEU A 209 9.10 -30.35 -9.16
CA LEU A 209 8.61 -31.55 -9.84
C LEU A 209 7.51 -32.24 -9.03
N ALA A 210 7.65 -32.28 -7.70
CA ALA A 210 6.64 -32.81 -6.81
C ALA A 210 5.34 -31.99 -6.84
N VAL A 211 5.43 -30.65 -6.90
CA VAL A 211 4.26 -29.78 -7.05
C VAL A 211 3.59 -29.99 -8.40
N THR A 212 4.34 -30.04 -9.50
CA THR A 212 3.79 -30.28 -10.84
C THR A 212 3.09 -31.64 -10.94
N LYS A 213 3.68 -32.70 -10.38
CA LYS A 213 3.05 -34.03 -10.33
C LYS A 213 1.76 -34.02 -9.51
N MET A 214 1.75 -33.30 -8.39
CA MET A 214 0.56 -33.14 -7.55
C MET A 214 -0.56 -32.41 -8.30
N LEU A 215 -0.22 -31.31 -8.96
CA LEU A 215 -1.14 -30.50 -9.75
C LEU A 215 -1.77 -31.34 -10.87
N ASN A 216 -0.95 -32.02 -11.67
CA ASN A 216 -1.41 -32.90 -12.75
C ASN A 216 -2.35 -34.01 -12.26
N LYS A 217 -2.14 -34.54 -11.05
CA LYS A 217 -3.03 -35.53 -10.45
C LYS A 217 -4.41 -34.94 -10.15
N PHE A 218 -4.47 -33.81 -9.45
CA PHE A 218 -5.74 -33.21 -9.01
C PHE A 218 -6.51 -32.53 -10.13
N THR A 219 -5.81 -32.01 -11.15
CA THR A 219 -6.42 -31.50 -12.38
C THR A 219 -7.18 -32.62 -13.12
N LYS A 220 -6.62 -33.84 -13.17
CA LYS A 220 -7.26 -34.98 -13.85
C LYS A 220 -8.35 -35.67 -13.03
N SER A 221 -8.16 -35.81 -11.71
CA SER A 221 -9.15 -36.48 -10.84
C SER A 221 -10.36 -35.62 -10.53
N GLY A 222 -10.26 -34.30 -10.72
CA GLY A 222 -11.23 -33.32 -10.23
C GLY A 222 -11.15 -33.17 -8.70
N LEU A 223 -11.68 -32.04 -8.21
CA LEU A 223 -11.79 -31.74 -6.78
C LEU A 223 -13.28 -31.57 -6.43
N LYS A 224 -13.64 -31.85 -5.17
CA LYS A 224 -14.98 -31.62 -4.63
C LYS A 224 -15.07 -30.29 -3.89
N SER A 225 -13.96 -29.86 -3.30
CA SER A 225 -13.85 -28.65 -2.50
C SER A 225 -13.60 -27.40 -3.35
N PRO A 226 -14.47 -26.36 -3.29
CA PRO A 226 -14.19 -25.08 -3.95
C PRO A 226 -12.94 -24.38 -3.37
N PHE A 227 -12.65 -24.56 -2.08
CA PHE A 227 -11.44 -24.01 -1.45
C PHE A 227 -10.18 -24.70 -1.99
N ALA A 228 -10.23 -26.02 -2.21
CA ALA A 228 -9.13 -26.74 -2.83
C ALA A 228 -8.92 -26.30 -4.28
N TYR A 229 -9.99 -26.06 -5.05
CA TYR A 229 -9.88 -25.48 -6.39
C TYR A 229 -9.18 -24.12 -6.37
N CYS A 230 -9.61 -23.20 -5.49
CA CYS A 230 -8.98 -21.88 -5.40
C CYS A 230 -7.49 -21.98 -5.04
N MET A 231 -7.15 -22.88 -4.11
CA MET A 231 -5.75 -23.13 -3.78
C MET A 231 -4.97 -23.71 -4.96
N LEU A 232 -5.56 -24.66 -5.70
CA LEU A 232 -4.93 -25.28 -6.86
C LEU A 232 -4.70 -24.27 -8.00
N ILE A 233 -5.65 -23.35 -8.22
CA ILE A 233 -5.51 -22.23 -9.17
C ILE A 233 -4.34 -21.33 -8.77
N ARG A 234 -4.22 -20.97 -7.48
CA ARG A 234 -3.08 -20.16 -7.00
C ARG A 234 -1.74 -20.86 -7.20
N ILE A 235 -1.68 -22.17 -6.95
CA ILE A 235 -0.47 -22.97 -7.18
C ILE A 235 -0.16 -23.04 -8.68
N ALA A 236 -1.16 -23.24 -9.53
CA ALA A 236 -1.01 -23.27 -10.98
C ALA A 236 -0.52 -21.93 -11.53
N SER A 237 -1.10 -20.82 -11.09
CA SER A 237 -0.70 -19.46 -11.46
C SER A 237 0.77 -19.19 -11.10
N LYS A 238 1.17 -19.55 -9.87
CA LYS A 238 2.57 -19.40 -9.44
C LYS A 238 3.54 -20.23 -10.30
N LEU A 239 3.19 -21.48 -10.59
CA LEU A 239 4.04 -22.33 -11.44
C LEU A 239 4.12 -21.82 -12.89
N LEU A 240 3.04 -21.24 -13.40
CA LEU A 240 3.00 -20.64 -14.75
C LEU A 240 3.96 -19.46 -14.85
N GLU A 241 3.98 -18.58 -13.84
CA GLU A 241 4.93 -17.44 -13.78
C GLU A 241 6.40 -17.89 -13.80
N GLU A 242 6.71 -19.05 -13.21
CA GLU A 242 8.06 -19.62 -13.14
C GLU A 242 8.44 -20.48 -14.38
N THR A 243 7.52 -20.71 -15.34
CA THR A 243 7.73 -21.61 -16.49
C THR A 243 7.87 -20.84 -17.79
N GLU A 244 8.94 -21.09 -18.56
CA GLU A 244 9.19 -20.44 -19.87
C GLU A 244 8.11 -20.73 -20.91
N GLY A 245 7.34 -21.81 -20.74
CA GLY A 245 6.24 -22.22 -21.63
C GLY A 245 5.00 -21.31 -21.60
N GLY A 246 4.92 -20.34 -20.68
CA GLY A 246 3.87 -19.33 -20.64
C GLY A 246 2.44 -19.89 -20.79
N HIS A 247 1.71 -19.38 -21.78
CA HIS A 247 0.28 -19.63 -22.00
C HIS A 247 -0.04 -20.93 -22.77
N ASP A 248 0.93 -21.58 -23.41
CA ASP A 248 0.75 -22.89 -24.09
C ASP A 248 0.86 -24.08 -23.12
N SER A 249 0.86 -23.79 -21.82
CA SER A 249 0.99 -24.78 -20.76
C SER A 249 -0.38 -25.43 -20.44
N PRO A 250 -0.44 -26.75 -20.20
CA PRO A 250 -1.64 -27.43 -19.70
C PRO A 250 -2.20 -26.85 -18.39
N LEU A 251 -1.39 -26.07 -17.67
CA LEU A 251 -1.82 -25.35 -16.47
C LEU A 251 -2.73 -24.17 -16.80
N PHE A 252 -2.49 -23.49 -17.91
CA PHE A 252 -3.35 -22.41 -18.39
C PHE A 252 -4.72 -22.97 -18.78
N ASP A 253 -4.75 -24.05 -19.56
CA ASP A 253 -5.99 -24.77 -19.94
C ASP A 253 -6.82 -25.17 -18.72
N PHE A 254 -6.15 -25.61 -17.64
CA PHE A 254 -6.80 -25.91 -16.38
C PHE A 254 -7.46 -24.66 -15.74
N ILE A 255 -6.73 -23.55 -15.65
CA ILE A 255 -7.29 -22.30 -15.09
C ILE A 255 -8.44 -21.78 -15.96
N GLU A 256 -8.30 -21.82 -17.28
CA GLU A 256 -9.38 -21.44 -18.21
C GLU A 256 -10.61 -22.33 -18.04
N SER A 257 -10.43 -23.65 -17.89
CA SER A 257 -11.54 -24.58 -17.64
C SER A 257 -12.28 -24.27 -16.32
N CYS A 258 -11.59 -23.71 -15.32
CA CYS A 258 -12.17 -23.32 -14.05
C CYS A 258 -13.12 -22.12 -14.15
N LEU A 259 -13.08 -21.33 -15.24
CA LEU A 259 -14.05 -20.26 -15.50
C LEU A 259 -15.48 -20.78 -15.68
N ARG A 260 -15.65 -22.07 -16.02
CA ARG A 260 -16.96 -22.72 -16.19
C ARG A 260 -17.38 -23.54 -14.97
N ASN A 261 -16.73 -23.35 -13.82
CA ASN A 261 -17.04 -24.08 -12.60
C ASN A 261 -18.42 -23.68 -12.03
N LYS A 262 -19.10 -24.60 -11.35
CA LYS A 262 -20.38 -24.36 -10.68
C LYS A 262 -20.31 -23.35 -9.52
N HIS A 263 -19.12 -23.16 -8.93
CA HIS A 263 -18.93 -22.29 -7.78
C HIS A 263 -18.35 -20.93 -8.20
N GLU A 264 -19.10 -19.86 -7.94
CA GLU A 264 -18.72 -18.46 -8.25
C GLU A 264 -17.33 -18.09 -7.70
N MET A 265 -16.96 -18.59 -6.52
CA MET A 265 -15.64 -18.37 -5.90
C MET A 265 -14.49 -18.90 -6.76
N VAL A 266 -14.65 -20.09 -7.33
CA VAL A 266 -13.64 -20.75 -8.18
C VAL A 266 -13.54 -20.01 -9.51
N VAL A 267 -14.69 -19.64 -10.07
CA VAL A 267 -14.80 -18.86 -11.31
C VAL A 267 -14.10 -17.50 -11.16
N TYR A 268 -14.33 -16.80 -10.04
CA TYR A 268 -13.66 -15.53 -9.76
C TYR A 268 -12.16 -15.70 -9.55
N GLU A 269 -11.72 -16.70 -8.77
CA GLU A 269 -10.30 -16.96 -8.55
C GLU A 269 -9.58 -17.26 -9.87
N ALA A 270 -10.20 -18.04 -10.76
CA ALA A 270 -9.68 -18.31 -12.11
C ALA A 270 -9.58 -17.03 -12.95
N ALA A 271 -10.65 -16.22 -13.00
CA ALA A 271 -10.63 -14.96 -13.74
C ALA A 271 -9.57 -13.99 -13.20
N SER A 272 -9.45 -13.91 -11.87
CA SER A 272 -8.42 -13.09 -11.21
C SER A 272 -7.02 -13.60 -11.54
N ALA A 273 -6.76 -14.91 -11.50
CA ALA A 273 -5.47 -15.47 -11.87
C ALA A 273 -5.09 -15.11 -13.32
N ILE A 274 -6.01 -15.27 -14.27
CA ILE A 274 -5.79 -14.91 -15.68
C ILE A 274 -5.44 -13.44 -15.85
N VAL A 275 -6.15 -12.55 -15.15
CA VAL A 275 -5.89 -11.09 -15.24
C VAL A 275 -4.53 -10.68 -14.67
N HIS A 276 -4.02 -11.39 -13.66
CA HIS A 276 -2.76 -11.03 -13.00
C HIS A 276 -1.53 -11.66 -13.66
N MET A 277 -1.71 -12.61 -14.59
CA MET A 277 -0.58 -13.24 -15.29
C MET A 277 0.20 -12.21 -16.14
N PRO A 278 1.54 -12.29 -16.16
CA PRO A 278 2.37 -11.42 -16.98
C PRO A 278 2.19 -11.77 -18.47
N ASN A 279 2.26 -10.76 -19.34
CA ASN A 279 2.20 -10.90 -20.80
C ASN A 279 0.94 -11.60 -21.35
N CYS A 280 -0.23 -11.42 -20.72
CA CYS A 280 -1.49 -11.93 -21.27
C CYS A 280 -1.92 -11.20 -22.55
N THR A 281 -2.34 -11.98 -23.55
CA THR A 281 -2.91 -11.43 -24.79
C THR A 281 -4.38 -11.06 -24.61
N ALA A 282 -4.89 -10.16 -25.47
CA ALA A 282 -6.31 -9.79 -25.44
C ALA A 282 -7.25 -10.99 -25.66
N ARG A 283 -6.79 -12.02 -26.38
CA ARG A 283 -7.53 -13.27 -26.63
C ARG A 283 -7.67 -14.11 -25.35
N GLU A 284 -6.60 -14.24 -24.58
CA GLU A 284 -6.58 -14.98 -23.31
C GLU A 284 -7.39 -14.26 -22.22
N LEU A 285 -7.44 -12.93 -22.26
CA LEU A 285 -8.23 -12.13 -21.31
C LEU A 285 -9.74 -12.21 -21.58
N ALA A 286 -10.16 -12.43 -22.82
CA ALA A 286 -11.58 -12.33 -23.20
C ALA A 286 -12.53 -13.26 -22.42
N PRO A 287 -12.19 -14.55 -22.16
CA PRO A 287 -13.02 -15.42 -21.32
C PRO A 287 -13.14 -14.92 -19.88
N ALA A 288 -12.04 -14.45 -19.29
CA ALA A 288 -12.03 -13.91 -17.93
C ALA A 288 -12.86 -12.62 -17.83
N VAL A 289 -12.71 -11.70 -18.80
CA VAL A 289 -13.50 -10.45 -18.86
C VAL A 289 -14.99 -10.74 -19.03
N SER A 290 -15.37 -11.72 -19.87
CA SER A 290 -16.78 -12.10 -20.06
C SER A 290 -17.44 -12.58 -18.77
N VAL A 291 -16.71 -13.36 -17.97
CA VAL A 291 -17.18 -13.81 -16.65
C VAL A 291 -17.29 -12.65 -15.66
N LEU A 292 -16.30 -11.75 -15.62
CA LEU A 292 -16.35 -10.56 -14.77
C LEU A 292 -17.51 -9.64 -15.17
N GLN A 293 -17.80 -9.51 -16.46
CA GLN A 293 -18.97 -8.79 -16.96
C GLN A 293 -20.27 -9.38 -16.40
N LEU A 294 -20.42 -10.71 -16.41
CA LEU A 294 -21.58 -11.37 -15.82
C LEU A 294 -21.71 -11.06 -14.32
N PHE A 295 -20.59 -11.00 -13.59
CA PHE A 295 -20.59 -10.66 -12.17
C PHE A 295 -20.95 -9.20 -11.88
N CYS A 296 -20.75 -8.26 -12.81
CA CYS A 296 -21.24 -6.88 -12.67
C CYS A 296 -22.77 -6.83 -12.50
N SER A 297 -23.50 -7.74 -13.15
CA SER A 297 -24.96 -7.83 -13.07
C SER A 297 -25.47 -8.77 -11.96
N SER A 298 -24.58 -9.24 -11.06
CA SER A 298 -24.96 -10.13 -9.96
C SER A 298 -25.80 -9.42 -8.90
N PRO A 299 -26.81 -10.07 -8.28
CA PRO A 299 -27.50 -9.51 -7.12
C PRO A 299 -26.61 -9.38 -5.88
N LYS A 300 -25.48 -10.11 -5.81
CA LYS A 300 -24.56 -10.09 -4.67
C LYS A 300 -23.56 -8.94 -4.79
N ALA A 301 -23.63 -7.97 -3.87
CA ALA A 301 -22.70 -6.83 -3.84
C ALA A 301 -21.22 -7.24 -3.80
N ALA A 302 -20.88 -8.33 -3.09
CA ALA A 302 -19.51 -8.85 -3.03
C ALA A 302 -18.97 -9.26 -4.41
N LEU A 303 -19.79 -9.89 -5.26
CA LEU A 303 -19.38 -10.29 -6.62
C LEU A 303 -19.26 -9.09 -7.53
N ARG A 304 -20.20 -8.14 -7.47
CA ARG A 304 -20.13 -6.88 -8.21
C ARG A 304 -18.85 -6.12 -7.86
N TYR A 305 -18.57 -5.96 -6.57
CA TYR A 305 -17.35 -5.30 -6.11
C TYR A 305 -16.07 -6.00 -6.61
N ALA A 306 -16.00 -7.33 -6.45
CA ALA A 306 -14.86 -8.12 -6.88
C ALA A 306 -14.63 -8.02 -8.41
N ALA A 307 -15.71 -8.03 -9.19
CA ALA A 307 -15.69 -7.89 -10.63
C ALA A 307 -15.17 -6.52 -11.07
N VAL A 308 -15.78 -5.44 -10.59
CA VAL A 308 -15.40 -4.07 -10.96
C VAL A 308 -13.98 -3.76 -10.51
N ARG A 309 -13.57 -4.20 -9.32
CA ARG A 309 -12.18 -4.05 -8.85
C ARG A 309 -11.17 -4.73 -9.78
N THR A 310 -11.49 -5.91 -10.28
CA THR A 310 -10.62 -6.65 -11.20
C THR A 310 -10.63 -6.02 -12.59
N LEU A 311 -11.79 -5.62 -13.12
CA LEU A 311 -11.90 -4.90 -14.38
C LEU A 311 -11.16 -3.56 -14.36
N ASN A 312 -11.17 -2.84 -13.23
CA ASN A 312 -10.41 -1.60 -13.09
C ASN A 312 -8.90 -1.81 -13.25
N LYS A 313 -8.37 -2.93 -12.72
CA LYS A 313 -6.97 -3.33 -12.90
C LYS A 313 -6.68 -3.70 -14.36
N VAL A 314 -7.58 -4.45 -15.02
CA VAL A 314 -7.44 -4.77 -16.46
C VAL A 314 -7.42 -3.49 -17.28
N ALA A 315 -8.31 -2.53 -16.98
CA ALA A 315 -8.41 -1.28 -17.71
C ALA A 315 -7.15 -0.40 -17.61
N MET A 316 -6.27 -0.61 -16.62
CA MET A 316 -4.97 0.07 -16.57
C MET A 316 -3.97 -0.47 -17.60
N LYS A 317 -4.03 -1.76 -17.93
CA LYS A 317 -3.08 -2.42 -18.85
C LYS A 317 -3.66 -2.64 -20.25
N HIS A 318 -4.93 -3.02 -20.33
CA HIS A 318 -5.66 -3.36 -21.56
C HIS A 318 -7.06 -2.71 -21.59
N PRO A 319 -7.15 -1.37 -21.75
CA PRO A 319 -8.45 -0.67 -21.78
C PRO A 319 -9.43 -1.24 -22.81
N SER A 320 -8.95 -1.62 -23.99
CA SER A 320 -9.77 -2.14 -25.10
C SER A 320 -10.50 -3.44 -24.77
N ALA A 321 -9.93 -4.29 -23.89
CA ALA A 321 -10.55 -5.54 -23.49
C ALA A 321 -11.79 -5.31 -22.62
N VAL A 322 -11.84 -4.20 -21.87
CA VAL A 322 -12.91 -3.90 -20.90
C VAL A 322 -14.06 -3.10 -21.53
N THR A 323 -13.88 -2.51 -22.72
CA THR A 323 -14.89 -1.69 -23.39
C THR A 323 -16.25 -2.39 -23.55
N ALA A 324 -16.25 -3.72 -23.72
CA ALA A 324 -17.47 -4.51 -23.81
C ALA A 324 -18.33 -4.46 -22.54
N CYS A 325 -17.72 -4.18 -21.38
CA CYS A 325 -18.37 -4.09 -20.08
C CYS A 325 -18.91 -2.68 -19.76
N ASN A 326 -18.71 -1.68 -20.64
CA ASN A 326 -19.05 -0.28 -20.32
C ASN A 326 -20.54 -0.09 -19.98
N LEU A 327 -21.45 -0.78 -20.68
CA LEU A 327 -22.89 -0.67 -20.39
C LEU A 327 -23.23 -1.23 -19.00
N ASP A 328 -22.65 -2.36 -18.61
CA ASP A 328 -22.85 -2.94 -17.28
C ASP A 328 -22.23 -2.04 -16.20
N LEU A 329 -21.05 -1.48 -16.44
CA LEU A 329 -20.37 -0.56 -15.52
C LEU A 329 -21.15 0.74 -15.32
N GLU A 330 -21.81 1.26 -16.36
CA GLU A 330 -22.65 2.48 -16.25
C GLU A 330 -23.84 2.27 -15.31
N ASN A 331 -24.45 1.09 -15.34
CA ASN A 331 -25.53 0.76 -14.40
C ASN A 331 -25.04 0.76 -12.94
N LEU A 332 -23.77 0.43 -12.72
CA LEU A 332 -23.15 0.39 -11.38
C LEU A 332 -22.77 1.77 -10.82
N ILE A 333 -22.82 2.84 -11.62
CA ILE A 333 -22.62 4.21 -11.10
C ILE A 333 -23.69 4.54 -10.05
N THR A 334 -24.90 4.01 -10.22
CA THR A 334 -26.03 4.20 -9.31
C THR A 334 -26.14 3.13 -8.21
N ASP A 335 -25.11 2.28 -8.05
CA ASP A 335 -25.14 1.23 -7.01
C ASP A 335 -25.16 1.86 -5.61
N SER A 336 -25.97 1.27 -4.72
CA SER A 336 -26.02 1.59 -3.30
C SER A 336 -24.65 1.57 -2.59
N ASN A 337 -23.73 0.72 -3.04
CA ASN A 337 -22.38 0.64 -2.50
C ASN A 337 -21.45 1.61 -3.22
N ARG A 338 -21.05 2.66 -2.50
CA ARG A 338 -20.18 3.72 -3.02
C ARG A 338 -18.84 3.23 -3.54
N SER A 339 -18.25 2.20 -2.91
CA SER A 339 -16.99 1.63 -3.42
C SER A 339 -17.15 0.99 -4.80
N ILE A 340 -18.31 0.38 -5.09
CA ILE A 340 -18.61 -0.18 -6.42
C ILE A 340 -18.78 0.96 -7.42
N ALA A 341 -19.58 1.97 -7.10
CA ALA A 341 -19.82 3.12 -7.96
C ALA A 341 -18.51 3.87 -8.28
N THR A 342 -17.67 4.13 -7.28
CA THR A 342 -16.35 4.76 -7.48
C THR A 342 -15.49 3.95 -8.44
N LEU A 343 -15.33 2.64 -8.20
CA LEU A 343 -14.54 1.79 -9.08
C LEU A 343 -15.12 1.70 -10.50
N ALA A 344 -16.45 1.74 -10.64
CA ALA A 344 -17.12 1.73 -11.94
C ALA A 344 -16.81 3.01 -12.72
N ILE A 345 -16.94 4.19 -12.08
CA ILE A 345 -16.58 5.48 -12.66
C ILE A 345 -15.11 5.50 -13.08
N THR A 346 -14.20 5.12 -12.18
CA THR A 346 -12.76 5.10 -12.48
C THR A 346 -12.43 4.15 -13.63
N THR A 347 -13.18 3.05 -13.79
CA THR A 347 -13.01 2.12 -14.91
C THR A 347 -13.52 2.74 -16.21
N LEU A 348 -14.73 3.32 -16.18
CA LEU A 348 -15.35 3.97 -17.33
C LEU A 348 -14.55 5.17 -17.86
N LEU A 349 -13.92 5.95 -17.00
CA LEU A 349 -13.07 7.05 -17.45
C LEU A 349 -11.84 6.56 -18.24
N LYS A 350 -11.34 5.34 -17.97
CA LYS A 350 -10.21 4.73 -18.71
C LYS A 350 -10.65 4.05 -20.01
N THR A 351 -11.84 3.44 -19.99
CA THR A 351 -12.38 2.66 -21.11
C THR A 351 -13.35 3.46 -21.99
N GLY A 352 -13.62 4.71 -21.63
CA GLY A 352 -14.54 5.60 -22.31
C GLY A 352 -14.13 5.85 -23.76
N SER A 353 -15.14 5.88 -24.64
CA SER A 353 -15.03 6.32 -26.04
C SER A 353 -15.49 7.77 -26.18
N GLU A 354 -15.10 8.43 -27.29
CA GLU A 354 -15.51 9.82 -27.58
C GLU A 354 -17.03 10.04 -27.53
N SER A 355 -17.82 9.04 -27.92
CA SER A 355 -19.30 9.11 -27.89
C SER A 355 -19.90 9.00 -26.48
N SER A 356 -19.19 8.38 -25.54
CA SER A 356 -19.66 8.16 -24.17
C SER A 356 -19.38 9.33 -23.23
N VAL A 357 -18.42 10.20 -23.58
CA VAL A 357 -17.93 11.29 -22.70
C VAL A 357 -19.08 12.16 -22.20
N ASP A 358 -19.97 12.62 -23.08
CA ASP A 358 -21.10 13.49 -22.73
C ASP A 358 -22.05 12.84 -21.69
N ARG A 359 -22.30 11.53 -21.82
CA ARG A 359 -23.15 10.78 -20.90
C ARG A 359 -22.44 10.57 -19.56
N LEU A 360 -21.17 10.17 -19.61
CA LEU A 360 -20.36 9.93 -18.41
C LEU A 360 -20.26 11.19 -17.54
N MET A 361 -19.94 12.36 -18.13
CA MET A 361 -19.83 13.61 -17.38
C MET A 361 -21.16 13.97 -16.67
N LYS A 362 -22.31 13.76 -17.32
CA LYS A 362 -23.62 14.01 -16.70
C LYS A 362 -23.90 13.09 -15.51
N GLN A 363 -23.58 11.79 -15.62
CA GLN A 363 -23.82 10.82 -14.55
C GLN A 363 -22.85 11.00 -13.37
N ILE A 364 -21.60 11.38 -13.65
CA ILE A 364 -20.56 11.56 -12.64
C ILE A 364 -20.82 12.83 -11.80
N SER A 365 -21.42 13.88 -12.39
CA SER A 365 -21.65 15.16 -11.72
C SER A 365 -22.38 15.03 -10.37
N SER A 366 -23.42 14.20 -10.30
CA SER A 366 -24.18 14.01 -9.06
C SER A 366 -23.45 13.15 -8.03
N PHE A 367 -22.51 12.33 -8.47
CA PHE A 367 -21.75 11.42 -7.60
C PHE A 367 -20.54 12.11 -6.98
N VAL A 368 -19.88 12.99 -7.73
CA VAL A 368 -18.64 13.67 -7.31
C VAL A 368 -18.85 14.57 -6.08
N SER A 369 -20.04 15.15 -5.92
CA SER A 369 -20.36 15.95 -4.73
C SER A 369 -20.51 15.12 -3.45
N GLU A 370 -20.72 13.80 -3.57
CA GLU A 370 -21.00 12.90 -2.44
C GLU A 370 -19.77 12.10 -1.96
N ILE A 371 -18.60 12.30 -2.58
CA ILE A 371 -17.36 11.57 -2.29
C ILE A 371 -16.27 12.46 -1.66
N SER A 372 -15.28 11.85 -1.02
CA SER A 372 -14.15 12.58 -0.42
C SER A 372 -13.24 13.20 -1.47
N ASP A 373 -12.52 14.25 -1.08
CA ASP A 373 -11.63 15.00 -1.97
C ASP A 373 -10.52 14.14 -2.58
N GLU A 374 -10.01 13.13 -1.86
CA GLU A 374 -9.06 12.16 -2.40
C GLU A 374 -9.60 11.45 -3.65
N PHE A 375 -10.85 10.99 -3.61
CA PHE A 375 -11.46 10.36 -4.79
C PHE A 375 -11.77 11.38 -5.88
N LYS A 376 -12.15 12.61 -5.52
CA LYS A 376 -12.34 13.68 -6.51
C LYS A 376 -11.05 13.98 -7.27
N VAL A 377 -9.89 13.98 -6.62
CA VAL A 377 -8.58 14.13 -7.27
C VAL A 377 -8.35 13.03 -8.32
N VAL A 378 -8.65 11.77 -7.99
CA VAL A 378 -8.52 10.65 -8.95
C VAL A 378 -9.45 10.83 -10.15
N VAL A 379 -10.66 11.33 -9.94
CA VAL A 379 -11.61 11.65 -11.04
C VAL A 379 -11.05 12.74 -11.94
N VAL A 380 -10.48 13.81 -11.37
CA VAL A 380 -9.88 14.91 -12.13
C VAL A 380 -8.69 14.44 -12.97
N GLN A 381 -7.80 13.61 -12.41
CA GLN A 381 -6.68 13.03 -13.15
C GLN A 381 -7.15 12.18 -14.34
N ALA A 382 -8.21 11.39 -14.14
CA ALA A 382 -8.77 10.59 -15.21
C ALA A 382 -9.45 11.44 -16.30
N ILE A 383 -10.08 12.57 -15.94
CA ILE A 383 -10.60 13.55 -16.89
C ILE A 383 -9.46 14.21 -17.68
N SER A 384 -8.35 14.55 -17.03
CA SER A 384 -7.16 15.11 -17.70
C SER A 384 -6.65 14.16 -18.79
N ALA A 385 -6.53 12.86 -18.48
CA ALA A 385 -6.13 11.85 -19.46
C ALA A 385 -7.16 11.72 -20.61
N LEU A 386 -8.45 11.87 -20.32
CA LEU A 386 -9.53 11.83 -21.31
C LEU A 386 -9.50 13.06 -22.24
N CYS A 387 -9.19 14.25 -21.71
CA CYS A 387 -8.97 15.47 -22.48
C CYS A 387 -7.83 15.31 -23.49
N GLN A 388 -6.70 14.74 -23.05
CA GLN A 388 -5.56 14.45 -23.92
C GLN A 388 -5.91 13.44 -25.02
N LYS A 389 -6.71 12.42 -24.69
CA LYS A 389 -7.11 11.37 -25.63
C LYS A 389 -8.18 11.82 -26.63
N TYR A 390 -9.11 12.69 -26.23
CA TYR A 390 -10.21 13.18 -27.06
C TYR A 390 -10.28 14.72 -27.09
N PRO A 391 -9.32 15.40 -27.78
CA PRO A 391 -9.22 16.85 -27.76
C PRO A 391 -10.51 17.56 -28.20
N ARG A 392 -11.24 17.02 -29.18
CA ARG A 392 -12.51 17.61 -29.70
C ARG A 392 -13.62 17.76 -28.65
N LYS A 393 -13.54 17.03 -27.54
CA LYS A 393 -14.51 17.07 -26.45
C LYS A 393 -14.08 17.99 -25.30
N HIS A 394 -12.99 18.75 -25.45
CA HIS A 394 -12.46 19.66 -24.42
C HIS A 394 -13.53 20.61 -23.85
N SER A 395 -14.46 21.11 -24.67
CA SER A 395 -15.50 22.06 -24.23
C SER A 395 -16.39 21.47 -23.13
N VAL A 396 -16.81 20.21 -23.30
CA VAL A 396 -17.67 19.51 -22.33
C VAL A 396 -16.91 19.23 -21.03
N MET A 397 -15.68 18.72 -21.16
CA MET A 397 -14.83 18.39 -20.00
C MET A 397 -14.40 19.64 -19.23
N MET A 398 -14.11 20.74 -19.91
CA MET A 398 -13.72 22.00 -19.27
C MET A 398 -14.90 22.67 -18.55
N ASN A 399 -16.11 22.63 -19.11
CA ASN A 399 -17.29 23.09 -18.40
C ASN A 399 -17.59 22.23 -17.16
N PHE A 400 -17.35 20.92 -17.25
CA PHE A 400 -17.47 20.02 -16.11
C PHE A 400 -16.45 20.35 -15.00
N LEU A 401 -15.18 20.53 -15.36
CA LEU A 401 -14.12 20.94 -14.44
C LEU A 401 -14.41 22.32 -13.82
N SER A 402 -14.97 23.25 -14.58
CA SER A 402 -15.37 24.57 -14.08
C SER A 402 -16.46 24.49 -13.02
N ASN A 403 -17.49 23.66 -13.23
CA ASN A 403 -18.52 23.44 -12.23
C ASN A 403 -17.93 22.83 -10.94
N MET A 404 -17.08 21.82 -11.07
CA MET A 404 -16.34 21.23 -9.95
C MET A 404 -15.42 22.24 -9.22
N LEU A 405 -14.86 23.20 -9.97
CA LEU A 405 -14.03 24.27 -9.41
C LEU A 405 -14.85 25.29 -8.60
N ARG A 406 -16.17 25.37 -8.78
CA ARG A 406 -17.06 26.24 -7.99
C ARG A 406 -17.55 25.59 -6.69
N ASP A 407 -17.74 24.28 -6.69
CA ASP A 407 -18.26 23.53 -5.52
C ASP A 407 -17.28 23.52 -4.34
N ASP A 408 -17.72 23.36 -3.10
CA ASP A 408 -16.79 23.31 -1.96
C ASP A 408 -15.77 22.14 -2.04
N GLY A 409 -14.53 22.40 -1.62
CA GLY A 409 -13.51 21.36 -1.52
C GLY A 409 -12.14 21.89 -1.10
N GLY A 410 -11.28 20.98 -0.65
CA GLY A 410 -9.96 21.27 -0.12
C GLY A 410 -8.92 21.65 -1.18
N PHE A 411 -7.78 22.15 -0.70
CA PHE A 411 -6.71 22.69 -1.53
C PHE A 411 -6.20 21.74 -2.61
N GLU A 412 -5.87 20.49 -2.26
CA GLU A 412 -5.30 19.52 -3.22
C GLU A 412 -6.28 19.17 -4.36
N TYR A 413 -7.58 19.10 -4.04
CA TYR A 413 -8.63 18.89 -5.03
C TYR A 413 -8.74 20.09 -5.99
N LYS A 414 -8.81 21.31 -5.46
CA LYS A 414 -8.86 22.54 -6.26
C LYS A 414 -7.60 22.71 -7.11
N ARG A 415 -6.44 22.42 -6.55
CA ARG A 415 -5.15 22.41 -7.24
C ARG A 415 -5.17 21.45 -8.43
N ALA A 416 -5.62 20.21 -8.24
CA ALA A 416 -5.70 19.23 -9.31
C ALA A 416 -6.59 19.72 -10.47
N ILE A 417 -7.72 20.38 -10.17
CA ILE A 417 -8.60 20.95 -11.21
C ILE A 417 -7.91 22.09 -11.96
N VAL A 418 -7.32 23.04 -11.23
CA VAL A 418 -6.60 24.18 -11.82
C VAL A 418 -5.47 23.68 -12.71
N ASP A 419 -4.67 22.70 -12.25
CA ASP A 419 -3.57 22.13 -13.01
C ASP A 419 -4.08 21.43 -14.29
N CYS A 420 -5.20 20.72 -14.21
CA CYS A 420 -5.85 20.12 -15.37
C CYS A 420 -6.32 21.19 -16.38
N ILE A 421 -6.96 22.27 -15.92
CA ILE A 421 -7.42 23.36 -16.80
C ILE A 421 -6.22 24.06 -17.46
N ILE A 422 -5.14 24.31 -16.72
CA ILE A 422 -3.91 24.89 -17.26
C ILE A 422 -3.34 23.99 -18.37
N SER A 423 -3.24 22.68 -18.14
CA SER A 423 -2.77 21.72 -19.16
C SER A 423 -3.61 21.79 -20.44
N ILE A 424 -4.94 21.86 -20.30
CA ILE A 424 -5.87 21.96 -21.44
C ILE A 424 -5.65 23.28 -22.21
N ILE A 425 -5.46 24.41 -21.52
CA ILE A 425 -5.21 25.72 -22.14
C ILE A 425 -3.89 25.74 -22.92
N GLU A 426 -2.85 25.11 -22.37
CA GLU A 426 -1.52 25.06 -22.99
C GLU A 426 -1.47 24.12 -24.21
N GLU A 427 -2.20 22.99 -24.16
CA GLU A 427 -2.25 22.01 -25.24
C GLU A 427 -3.22 22.39 -26.37
N ASN A 428 -4.32 23.10 -26.06
CA ASN A 428 -5.38 23.41 -27.04
C ASN A 428 -5.70 24.92 -27.14
N PRO A 429 -5.27 25.59 -28.22
CA PRO A 429 -5.55 27.01 -28.47
C PRO A 429 -7.04 27.38 -28.50
N GLU A 430 -7.91 26.50 -29.00
CA GLU A 430 -9.36 26.77 -29.11
C GLU A 430 -10.04 26.85 -27.74
N SER A 431 -9.45 26.19 -26.74
CA SER A 431 -9.95 26.17 -25.37
C SER A 431 -9.53 27.39 -24.54
N LYS A 432 -8.56 28.18 -25.03
CA LYS A 432 -7.85 29.21 -24.27
C LYS A 432 -8.79 30.29 -23.71
N GLU A 433 -9.68 30.85 -24.52
CA GLU A 433 -10.58 31.92 -24.03
C GLU A 433 -11.54 31.41 -22.95
N THR A 434 -12.12 30.22 -23.17
CA THR A 434 -13.06 29.62 -22.22
C THR A 434 -12.38 29.21 -20.92
N GLY A 435 -11.19 28.59 -21.00
CA GLY A 435 -10.42 28.19 -19.82
C GLY A 435 -9.97 29.40 -18.99
N LEU A 436 -9.47 30.45 -19.64
CA LEU A 436 -9.10 31.69 -18.94
C LEU A 436 -10.32 32.37 -18.30
N ALA A 437 -11.49 32.33 -18.96
CA ALA A 437 -12.72 32.87 -18.38
C ALA A 437 -13.14 32.13 -17.10
N HIS A 438 -13.13 30.79 -17.12
CA HIS A 438 -13.44 29.98 -15.93
C HIS A 438 -12.47 30.23 -14.77
N LEU A 439 -11.17 30.34 -15.07
CA LEU A 439 -10.17 30.67 -14.06
C LEU A 439 -10.32 32.10 -13.53
N CYS A 440 -10.73 33.05 -14.37
CA CYS A 440 -11.01 34.43 -13.95
C CYS A 440 -12.18 34.51 -12.97
N GLU A 441 -13.24 33.74 -13.21
CA GLU A 441 -14.37 33.65 -12.30
C GLU A 441 -13.96 33.01 -10.97
N PHE A 442 -13.17 31.93 -11.01
CA PHE A 442 -12.70 31.28 -9.78
C PHE A 442 -11.84 32.18 -8.89
N ILE A 443 -10.95 33.00 -9.47
CA ILE A 443 -10.13 33.94 -8.67
C ILE A 443 -10.94 35.09 -8.07
N GLU A 444 -12.22 35.27 -8.42
CA GLU A 444 -13.04 36.31 -7.78
C GLU A 444 -13.30 36.03 -6.30
N ASP A 445 -13.47 34.76 -5.95
CA ASP A 445 -13.79 34.27 -4.59
C ASP A 445 -12.81 33.18 -4.13
N CYS A 446 -11.55 33.21 -4.60
CA CYS A 446 -10.56 32.18 -4.26
C CYS A 446 -9.92 32.43 -2.89
N GLU A 447 -10.13 31.50 -1.96
CA GLU A 447 -9.53 31.55 -0.62
C GLU A 447 -8.05 31.09 -0.58
N HIS A 448 -7.53 30.54 -1.67
CA HIS A 448 -6.21 29.91 -1.72
C HIS A 448 -5.17 30.79 -2.44
N THR A 449 -4.32 31.48 -1.67
CA THR A 449 -3.24 32.36 -2.15
C THR A 449 -2.36 31.70 -3.24
N VAL A 450 -1.97 30.44 -3.05
CA VAL A 450 -1.11 29.71 -4.01
C VAL A 450 -1.81 29.48 -5.35
N LEU A 451 -3.12 29.21 -5.34
CA LEU A 451 -3.88 29.02 -6.58
C LEU A 451 -4.13 30.36 -7.27
N ALA A 452 -4.51 31.40 -6.53
CA ALA A 452 -4.71 32.74 -7.07
C ALA A 452 -3.45 33.28 -7.75
N THR A 453 -2.29 33.16 -7.10
CA THR A 453 -0.99 33.56 -7.67
C THR A 453 -0.63 32.77 -8.93
N LYS A 454 -0.87 31.45 -8.94
CA LYS A 454 -0.64 30.59 -10.11
C LYS A 454 -1.52 30.97 -11.30
N ILE A 455 -2.81 31.24 -11.05
CA ILE A 455 -3.76 31.67 -12.09
C ILE A 455 -3.40 33.06 -12.63
N LEU A 456 -3.04 34.01 -11.76
CA LEU A 456 -2.57 35.34 -12.17
C LEU A 456 -1.31 35.25 -13.04
N HIS A 457 -0.39 34.35 -12.71
CA HIS A 457 0.78 34.09 -13.54
C HIS A 457 0.38 33.59 -14.94
N LEU A 458 -0.54 32.63 -15.02
CA LEU A 458 -1.06 32.13 -16.31
C LEU A 458 -1.76 33.25 -17.09
N LEU A 459 -2.61 34.06 -16.44
CA LEU A 459 -3.29 35.19 -17.06
C LEU A 459 -2.31 36.19 -17.64
N GLY A 460 -1.21 36.50 -16.94
CA GLY A 460 -0.16 37.36 -17.46
C GLY A 460 0.61 36.76 -18.65
N LYS A 461 0.73 35.42 -18.72
CA LYS A 461 1.41 34.71 -19.82
C LYS A 461 0.55 34.61 -21.08
N GLU A 462 -0.71 34.20 -20.93
CA GLU A 462 -1.60 33.85 -22.04
C GLU A 462 -2.66 34.91 -22.34
N GLY A 463 -3.13 35.64 -21.34
CA GLY A 463 -4.15 36.69 -21.49
C GLY A 463 -3.78 37.80 -22.50
N PRO A 464 -2.55 38.34 -22.51
CA PRO A 464 -2.14 39.35 -23.50
C PRO A 464 -2.19 38.89 -24.95
N ARG A 465 -2.16 37.57 -25.20
CA ARG A 465 -2.15 36.96 -26.54
C ARG A 465 -3.55 36.64 -27.07
N THR A 466 -4.58 36.89 -26.26
CA THR A 466 -5.97 36.64 -26.66
C THR A 466 -6.49 37.73 -27.60
N PRO A 467 -7.57 37.49 -28.36
CA PRO A 467 -8.19 38.50 -29.22
C PRO A 467 -8.70 39.74 -28.48
N SER A 468 -9.06 39.60 -27.20
CA SER A 468 -9.65 40.66 -26.37
C SER A 468 -8.95 40.79 -25.00
N PRO A 469 -7.69 41.27 -24.92
CA PRO A 469 -6.93 41.26 -23.68
C PRO A 469 -7.48 42.20 -22.59
N SER A 470 -8.17 43.27 -22.97
CA SER A 470 -8.73 44.26 -22.03
C SER A 470 -9.72 43.66 -21.02
N LYS A 471 -10.43 42.58 -21.38
CA LYS A 471 -11.41 41.93 -20.50
C LYS A 471 -10.78 41.36 -19.23
N TYR A 472 -9.55 40.87 -19.32
CA TYR A 472 -8.83 40.24 -18.21
C TYR A 472 -8.26 41.23 -17.21
N ILE A 473 -7.96 42.47 -17.65
CA ILE A 473 -7.38 43.51 -16.79
C ILE A 473 -8.29 43.80 -15.59
N ARG A 474 -9.61 43.80 -15.77
CA ARG A 474 -10.57 44.02 -14.68
C ARG A 474 -10.41 42.97 -13.56
N PHE A 475 -10.35 41.70 -13.93
CA PHE A 475 -10.20 40.60 -12.97
C PHE A 475 -8.88 40.68 -12.22
N ILE A 476 -7.78 41.02 -12.92
CA ILE A 476 -6.46 41.19 -12.30
C ILE A 476 -6.45 42.41 -11.37
N PHE A 477 -7.02 43.54 -11.79
CA PHE A 477 -7.01 44.77 -11.01
C PHE A 477 -7.82 44.66 -9.72
N ASN A 478 -8.97 43.98 -9.73
CA ASN A 478 -9.76 43.78 -8.51
C ASN A 478 -8.96 43.06 -7.41
N ARG A 479 -8.06 42.15 -7.80
CA ARG A 479 -7.17 41.44 -6.88
C ARG A 479 -6.06 42.31 -6.29
N VAL A 480 -5.67 43.39 -6.97
CA VAL A 480 -4.67 44.35 -6.45
C VAL A 480 -5.20 45.11 -5.22
N VAL A 481 -6.53 45.23 -5.06
CA VAL A 481 -7.12 46.06 -3.99
C VAL A 481 -7.55 45.23 -2.78
N LEU A 482 -8.04 44.01 -3.00
CA LEU A 482 -8.81 43.25 -1.99
C LEU A 482 -8.07 42.07 -1.37
N GLU A 483 -6.85 41.77 -1.83
CA GLU A 483 -6.16 40.51 -1.53
C GLU A 483 -4.87 40.69 -0.71
N SER A 484 -4.33 39.57 -0.23
CA SER A 484 -3.00 39.50 0.40
C SER A 484 -1.87 40.03 -0.50
N GLU A 485 -0.80 40.52 0.13
CA GLU A 485 0.40 41.05 -0.51
C GLU A 485 0.96 40.13 -1.61
N ALA A 486 1.02 38.82 -1.40
CA ALA A 486 1.51 37.86 -2.40
C ALA A 486 0.64 37.82 -3.67
N VAL A 487 -0.68 37.92 -3.53
CA VAL A 487 -1.62 37.95 -4.68
C VAL A 487 -1.53 39.30 -5.40
N ARG A 488 -1.46 40.41 -4.65
CA ARG A 488 -1.29 41.75 -5.20
C ARG A 488 0.01 41.86 -6.01
N ALA A 489 1.09 41.34 -5.47
CA ALA A 489 2.39 41.24 -6.13
C ALA A 489 2.33 40.45 -7.46
N ALA A 490 1.63 39.31 -7.48
CA ALA A 490 1.43 38.52 -8.68
C ALA A 490 0.56 39.25 -9.72
N ALA A 491 -0.48 39.97 -9.26
CA ALA A 491 -1.33 40.77 -10.13
C ALA A 491 -0.56 41.93 -10.79
N VAL A 492 0.33 42.59 -10.05
CA VAL A 492 1.24 43.63 -10.58
C VAL A 492 2.15 43.06 -11.68
N SER A 493 2.76 41.89 -11.47
CA SER A 493 3.54 41.21 -12.51
C SER A 493 2.70 40.83 -13.74
N ALA A 494 1.45 40.39 -13.53
CA ALA A 494 0.54 40.08 -14.62
C ALA A 494 0.20 41.32 -15.45
N LEU A 495 -0.18 42.44 -14.80
CA LEU A 495 -0.45 43.73 -15.46
C LEU A 495 0.75 44.22 -16.28
N ALA A 496 1.96 44.08 -15.74
CA ALA A 496 3.18 44.46 -16.44
C ALA A 496 3.33 43.71 -17.78
N LYS A 497 3.01 42.41 -17.82
CA LYS A 497 3.02 41.60 -19.06
C LYS A 497 1.97 42.08 -20.07
N PHE A 498 0.78 42.50 -19.62
CA PHE A 498 -0.22 43.09 -20.51
C PHE A 498 0.26 44.40 -21.14
N GLY A 499 0.83 45.30 -20.33
CA GLY A 499 1.38 46.58 -20.82
C GLY A 499 2.59 46.40 -21.72
N ALA A 500 3.42 45.37 -21.48
CA ALA A 500 4.60 45.08 -22.28
C ALA A 500 4.28 44.48 -23.67
N GLN A 501 3.18 43.74 -23.78
CA GLN A 501 2.80 43.02 -25.01
C GLN A 501 1.89 43.86 -25.90
N ASN A 502 1.00 44.67 -25.32
CA ASN A 502 -0.05 45.39 -26.02
C ASN A 502 0.12 46.92 -25.85
N ASP A 503 0.63 47.59 -26.89
CA ASP A 503 0.90 49.03 -26.88
C ASP A 503 -0.38 49.87 -26.64
N ASP A 504 -1.54 49.40 -27.10
CA ASP A 504 -2.83 50.08 -26.91
C ASP A 504 -3.30 50.07 -25.44
N LEU A 505 -2.91 49.05 -24.66
CA LEU A 505 -3.30 48.90 -23.26
C LEU A 505 -2.30 49.53 -22.30
N LEU A 506 -1.09 49.85 -22.79
CA LEU A 506 0.00 50.42 -22.00
C LEU A 506 -0.41 51.68 -21.22
N PRO A 507 -1.11 52.69 -21.79
CA PRO A 507 -1.51 53.87 -21.03
C PRO A 507 -2.39 53.54 -19.82
N SER A 508 -3.35 52.63 -20.01
CA SER A 508 -4.24 52.16 -18.95
C SER A 508 -3.46 51.41 -17.87
N VAL A 509 -2.55 50.50 -18.26
CA VAL A 509 -1.71 49.74 -17.33
C VAL A 509 -0.81 50.68 -16.51
N LEU A 510 -0.22 51.71 -17.11
CA LEU A 510 0.62 52.68 -16.39
C LEU A 510 -0.16 53.44 -15.31
N VAL A 511 -1.40 53.83 -15.58
CA VAL A 511 -2.28 54.46 -14.57
C VAL A 511 -2.54 53.51 -13.40
N LEU A 512 -2.76 52.22 -13.67
CA LEU A 512 -2.95 51.23 -12.63
C LEU A 512 -1.67 50.98 -11.83
N MET A 513 -0.51 50.88 -12.48
CA MET A 513 0.79 50.73 -11.81
C MET A 513 1.09 51.90 -10.88
N GLN A 514 0.79 53.14 -11.31
CA GLN A 514 1.01 54.33 -10.50
C GLN A 514 0.22 54.30 -9.17
N ARG A 515 -0.95 53.66 -9.14
CA ARG A 515 -1.69 53.42 -7.90
C ARG A 515 -1.01 52.38 -7.02
N CYS A 516 -0.46 51.32 -7.63
CA CYS A 516 0.26 50.26 -6.92
C CYS A 516 1.59 50.75 -6.30
N MET A 517 2.17 51.84 -6.81
CA MET A 517 3.35 52.47 -6.17
C MET A 517 3.04 53.06 -4.79
N MET A 518 1.77 53.29 -4.47
CA MET A 518 1.31 53.79 -3.18
C MET A 518 0.79 52.66 -2.26
N ASP A 519 1.06 51.40 -2.61
CA ASP A 519 0.66 50.24 -1.81
C ASP A 519 1.30 50.28 -0.41
N SER A 520 0.68 49.69 0.60
CA SER A 520 1.26 49.61 1.94
C SER A 520 2.42 48.62 2.03
N ASP A 521 2.44 47.62 1.16
CA ASP A 521 3.46 46.57 1.15
C ASP A 521 4.69 46.95 0.29
N ASP A 522 5.87 46.72 0.85
CA ASP A 522 7.15 47.09 0.22
C ASP A 522 7.39 46.32 -1.08
N GLU A 523 7.07 45.02 -1.11
CA GLU A 523 7.28 44.16 -2.28
C GLU A 523 6.40 44.61 -3.45
N VAL A 524 5.12 44.85 -3.18
CA VAL A 524 4.16 45.30 -4.20
C VAL A 524 4.56 46.67 -4.75
N ARG A 525 4.95 47.61 -3.89
CA ARG A 525 5.42 48.95 -4.30
C ARG A 525 6.67 48.89 -5.15
N ASP A 526 7.68 48.14 -4.72
CA ASP A 526 8.97 48.05 -5.41
C ASP A 526 8.80 47.37 -6.77
N ARG A 527 8.02 46.29 -6.83
CA ARG A 527 7.67 45.59 -8.06
C ARG A 527 6.89 46.50 -9.02
N ALA A 528 5.94 47.28 -8.51
CA ALA A 528 5.18 48.24 -9.32
C ALA A 528 6.07 49.35 -9.88
N THR A 529 6.94 49.91 -9.04
CA THR A 529 7.89 50.96 -9.42
C THR A 529 8.88 50.46 -10.47
N PHE A 530 9.41 49.25 -10.27
CA PHE A 530 10.33 48.60 -11.21
C PHE A 530 9.70 48.43 -12.59
N TYR A 531 8.53 47.79 -12.67
CA TYR A 531 7.87 47.56 -13.96
C TYR A 531 7.38 48.86 -14.61
N MET A 532 6.92 49.84 -13.84
CA MET A 532 6.54 51.15 -14.38
C MET A 532 7.73 51.85 -15.05
N ASN A 533 8.91 51.83 -14.42
CA ASN A 533 10.14 52.39 -14.99
C ASN A 533 10.59 51.65 -16.25
N VAL A 534 10.44 50.33 -16.32
CA VAL A 534 10.76 49.53 -17.51
C VAL A 534 9.78 49.86 -18.66
N LEU A 535 8.47 49.87 -18.37
CA LEU A 535 7.42 50.11 -19.37
C LEU A 535 7.46 51.54 -19.94
N GLN A 536 7.78 52.54 -19.12
CA GLN A 536 7.90 53.94 -19.57
C GLN A 536 9.02 54.17 -20.59
N GLN A 537 10.07 53.33 -20.58
CA GLN A 537 11.15 53.42 -21.56
C GLN A 537 10.71 52.99 -22.96
N LYS A 538 9.58 52.27 -23.09
CA LYS A 538 9.00 51.78 -24.36
C LYS A 538 10.00 50.97 -25.21
N GLN A 539 10.99 50.35 -24.58
CA GLN A 539 12.00 49.53 -25.25
C GLN A 539 11.62 48.05 -25.18
N LYS A 540 11.31 47.45 -26.33
CA LYS A 540 10.94 46.03 -26.42
C LYS A 540 12.03 45.09 -25.88
N ALA A 541 13.30 45.48 -26.00
CA ALA A 541 14.43 44.71 -25.46
C ALA A 541 14.41 44.63 -23.93
N LEU A 542 14.06 45.73 -23.24
CA LEU A 542 13.95 45.76 -21.78
C LEU A 542 12.71 44.99 -21.31
N ASN A 543 11.59 45.11 -22.03
CA ASN A 543 10.40 44.31 -21.76
C ASN A 543 10.70 42.81 -21.86
N ALA A 544 11.43 42.38 -22.90
CA ALA A 544 11.85 41.00 -23.05
C ALA A 544 12.75 40.54 -21.89
N ALA A 545 13.76 41.34 -21.53
CA ALA A 545 14.73 40.98 -20.50
C ALA A 545 14.16 40.94 -19.08
N TYR A 546 13.24 41.85 -18.73
CA TYR A 546 12.83 42.07 -17.34
C TYR A 546 11.36 41.74 -17.04
N ILE A 547 10.50 41.59 -18.07
CA ILE A 547 9.06 41.32 -17.89
C ILE A 547 8.68 39.93 -18.41
N PHE A 548 9.16 39.55 -19.60
CA PHE A 548 8.79 38.27 -20.23
C PHE A 548 9.72 37.11 -19.88
N ASN A 549 11.04 37.34 -19.88
CA ASN A 549 12.00 36.30 -19.57
C ASN A 549 12.12 36.13 -18.05
N GLY A 550 11.67 34.99 -17.54
CA GLY A 550 12.01 34.52 -16.19
C GLY A 550 13.43 33.94 -16.16
N LEU A 551 13.75 33.16 -15.12
CA LEU A 551 14.99 32.38 -15.09
C LEU A 551 15.16 31.59 -16.39
N SER A 552 16.23 31.86 -17.15
CA SER A 552 16.55 31.17 -18.41
C SER A 552 17.09 29.76 -18.21
N VAL A 553 17.33 29.38 -16.95
CA VAL A 553 17.97 28.15 -16.53
C VAL A 553 16.93 27.14 -16.03
N SER A 554 17.23 25.85 -16.21
CA SER A 554 16.41 24.74 -15.70
C SER A 554 16.38 24.78 -14.18
N ILE A 555 15.19 24.77 -13.55
CA ILE A 555 15.06 24.75 -12.08
C ILE A 555 15.68 23.47 -11.47
N PRO A 556 15.42 22.25 -11.99
CA PRO A 556 16.13 21.06 -11.53
C PRO A 556 17.64 21.12 -11.76
N GLY A 557 18.07 21.74 -12.87
CA GLY A 557 19.49 21.99 -13.14
C GLY A 557 20.11 22.94 -12.12
N LEU A 558 19.39 24.01 -11.79
CA LEU A 558 19.81 25.03 -10.83
C LEU A 558 19.91 24.43 -9.43
N GLU A 559 18.92 23.63 -9.02
CA GLU A 559 18.93 22.90 -7.75
C GLU A 559 20.14 21.98 -7.67
N LYS A 560 20.41 21.18 -8.71
CA LYS A 560 21.57 20.29 -8.75
C LYS A 560 22.90 21.05 -8.70
N SER A 561 23.02 22.13 -9.46
CA SER A 561 24.23 22.97 -9.49
C SER A 561 24.46 23.71 -8.17
N LEU A 562 23.40 24.19 -7.52
CA LEU A 562 23.48 24.82 -6.20
C LEU A 562 23.79 23.80 -5.10
N HIS A 563 23.21 22.60 -5.18
CA HIS A 563 23.53 21.51 -4.27
C HIS A 563 25.00 21.09 -4.42
N GLN A 564 25.51 20.97 -5.65
CA GLN A 564 26.93 20.71 -5.88
C GLN A 564 27.82 21.84 -5.35
N TYR A 565 27.44 23.10 -5.58
CA TYR A 565 28.18 24.27 -5.08
C TYR A 565 28.18 24.38 -3.54
N THR A 566 27.15 23.86 -2.87
CA THR A 566 27.11 23.80 -1.39
C THR A 566 27.88 22.62 -0.81
N LEU A 567 28.01 21.53 -1.56
CA LEU A 567 28.85 20.37 -1.20
C LEU A 567 30.35 20.62 -1.41
N GLU A 568 30.72 21.46 -2.39
CA GLU A 568 32.09 21.89 -2.66
C GLU A 568 32.25 23.41 -2.39
N PRO A 569 32.60 23.83 -1.15
CA PRO A 569 32.73 25.24 -0.81
C PRO A 569 33.83 25.89 -1.65
N SER A 570 33.44 26.67 -2.64
CA SER A 570 34.32 27.47 -3.48
C SER A 570 34.32 28.92 -2.97
N GLU A 571 35.50 29.55 -2.88
CA GLU A 571 35.59 31.00 -2.61
C GLU A 571 35.02 31.87 -3.74
N LYS A 572 34.83 31.29 -4.94
CA LYS A 572 34.22 31.99 -6.09
C LYS A 572 32.69 31.93 -5.99
N PRO A 573 31.98 33.06 -6.11
CA PRO A 573 30.51 33.10 -6.12
C PRO A 573 29.89 32.17 -7.18
N PHE A 574 28.73 31.59 -6.86
CA PHE A 574 27.97 30.76 -7.78
C PHE A 574 27.64 31.51 -9.07
N ASP A 575 28.04 30.96 -10.23
CA ASP A 575 27.75 31.53 -11.54
C ASP A 575 26.54 30.84 -12.17
N MET A 576 25.44 31.58 -12.32
CA MET A 576 24.19 31.09 -12.92
C MET A 576 24.36 30.64 -14.38
N LYS A 577 25.45 31.03 -15.07
CA LYS A 577 25.78 30.55 -16.43
C LYS A 577 26.20 29.09 -16.47
N THR A 578 26.55 28.49 -15.33
CA THR A 578 26.91 27.07 -15.24
C THR A 578 25.70 26.14 -15.29
N VAL A 579 24.49 26.70 -15.16
CA VAL A 579 23.24 25.94 -15.10
C VAL A 579 22.68 25.72 -16.51
N PRO A 580 22.25 24.49 -16.86
CA PRO A 580 21.63 24.19 -18.16
C PRO A 580 20.42 25.07 -18.46
N LEU A 581 20.25 25.48 -19.72
CA LEU A 581 19.09 26.26 -20.18
C LEU A 581 17.80 25.42 -20.19
N ALA A 582 16.66 26.07 -19.95
CA ALA A 582 15.35 25.41 -19.74
C ALA A 582 14.77 24.66 -20.97
N THR A 583 15.28 24.89 -22.18
CA THR A 583 14.76 24.31 -23.45
C THR A 583 15.52 23.10 -23.97
N ALA A 584 16.53 22.59 -23.27
CA ALA A 584 17.22 21.36 -23.67
C ALA A 584 16.40 20.13 -23.24
N PRO A 585 15.80 19.36 -24.17
CA PRO A 585 15.29 18.03 -23.82
C PRO A 585 16.49 17.15 -23.47
N ILE A 586 16.47 16.52 -22.31
CA ILE A 586 17.40 15.44 -21.98
C ILE A 586 16.90 14.21 -22.75
N THR A 587 17.18 14.17 -24.05
CA THR A 587 16.88 13.01 -24.90
C THR A 587 18.11 12.12 -24.90
N GLU A 588 18.02 10.96 -24.23
CA GLU A 588 18.95 9.85 -24.42
C GLU A 588 18.84 9.35 -25.87
N GLN A 589 19.69 9.85 -26.77
CA GLN A 589 19.80 9.31 -28.12
C GLN A 589 20.57 7.99 -28.08
N LYS A 590 19.83 6.88 -28.15
CA LYS A 590 20.34 5.58 -28.61
C LYS A 590 20.66 5.70 -30.10
N THR A 591 21.94 5.64 -30.46
CA THR A 591 22.37 5.51 -31.86
C THR A 591 22.97 4.13 -32.08
N GLU A 592 22.41 3.42 -33.06
CA GLU A 592 22.77 2.07 -33.50
C GLU A 592 24.23 1.97 -34.00
N LEU A 593 24.88 0.84 -33.71
CA LEU A 593 26.26 0.53 -34.08
C LEU A 593 26.29 -0.30 -35.38
N ALA A 594 27.05 0.18 -36.37
CA ALA A 594 27.75 -0.66 -37.34
C ALA A 594 29.28 -0.47 -37.12
N PRO A 595 30.12 -1.50 -37.35
CA PRO A 595 31.42 -1.57 -36.70
C PRO A 595 32.59 -1.23 -37.63
N VAL A 596 33.51 -0.35 -37.20
CA VAL A 596 34.94 -0.44 -37.55
C VAL A 596 35.80 0.05 -36.37
N ALA A 597 36.84 -0.72 -36.08
CA ALA A 597 37.75 -0.62 -34.95
C ALA A 597 38.74 0.56 -35.00
N THR A 598 39.04 1.20 -33.87
CA THR A 598 40.33 1.10 -33.14
C THR A 598 40.44 2.10 -31.98
N SER A 599 41.08 1.64 -30.88
CA SER A 599 41.60 2.35 -29.70
C SER A 599 40.65 3.16 -28.80
N LYS A 600 40.20 2.54 -27.69
CA LYS A 600 39.55 3.20 -26.54
C LYS A 600 40.58 3.69 -25.51
N ALA A 601 40.56 4.99 -25.21
CA ALA A 601 40.84 5.51 -23.88
C ALA A 601 39.56 5.39 -23.01
N PRO A 602 39.64 5.23 -21.68
CA PRO A 602 38.47 4.98 -20.85
C PRO A 602 37.62 6.26 -20.68
N GLU A 603 36.41 6.25 -21.24
CA GLU A 603 35.33 7.21 -20.94
C GLU A 603 34.81 6.96 -19.51
N LYS A 604 34.68 8.04 -18.72
CA LYS A 604 34.06 8.00 -17.39
C LYS A 604 32.56 7.73 -17.52
N LEU A 605 32.12 6.57 -17.04
CA LEU A 605 30.73 6.20 -16.80
C LEU A 605 30.12 7.14 -15.75
N ALA A 606 28.85 7.52 -15.94
CA ALA A 606 28.06 8.11 -14.86
C ALA A 606 28.01 7.12 -13.69
N PRO A 607 28.23 7.56 -12.43
CA PRO A 607 28.30 6.66 -11.29
C PRO A 607 26.97 5.92 -11.14
N SER A 608 27.05 4.59 -11.06
CA SER A 608 25.89 3.77 -10.73
C SER A 608 25.41 4.13 -9.32
N ARG A 609 24.15 3.87 -9.00
CA ARG A 609 23.60 4.09 -7.64
C ARG A 609 24.45 3.42 -6.55
N GLN A 610 25.09 2.31 -6.88
CA GLN A 610 26.00 1.60 -5.99
C GLN A 610 27.32 2.35 -5.77
N ASP A 611 27.84 3.04 -6.79
CA ASP A 611 29.03 3.90 -6.66
C ASP A 611 28.76 5.10 -5.75
N ILE A 612 27.54 5.66 -5.82
CA ILE A 612 27.12 6.77 -4.94
C ILE A 612 27.07 6.31 -3.48
N TYR A 613 26.46 5.15 -3.20
CA TYR A 613 26.42 4.62 -1.83
C TYR A 613 27.81 4.18 -1.33
N GLN A 614 28.65 3.65 -2.21
CA GLN A 614 30.04 3.32 -1.87
C GLN A 614 30.81 4.56 -1.43
N GLU A 615 30.67 5.67 -2.17
CA GLU A 615 31.31 6.94 -1.85
C GLU A 615 30.79 7.48 -0.51
N GLN A 616 29.46 7.54 -0.33
CA GLN A 616 28.82 8.00 0.91
C GLN A 616 29.29 7.19 2.13
N LEU A 617 29.24 5.87 2.07
CA LEU A 617 29.62 5.01 3.19
C LEU A 617 31.12 5.08 3.48
N SER A 618 31.97 5.35 2.48
CA SER A 618 33.42 5.50 2.69
C SER A 618 33.81 6.76 3.47
N THR A 619 32.93 7.77 3.49
CA THR A 619 33.16 8.98 4.29
C THR A 619 33.01 8.76 5.79
N ILE A 620 32.36 7.67 6.21
CA ILE A 620 32.11 7.32 7.60
C ILE A 620 33.33 6.57 8.16
N PRO A 621 34.05 7.13 9.16
CA PRO A 621 35.28 6.53 9.69
C PRO A 621 35.10 5.09 10.18
N GLU A 622 33.96 4.79 10.80
CA GLU A 622 33.61 3.48 11.34
C GLU A 622 33.45 2.39 10.25
N PHE A 623 33.30 2.79 8.97
CA PHE A 623 33.08 1.87 7.84
C PHE A 623 34.31 1.69 6.93
N GLN A 624 35.42 2.39 7.18
CA GLN A 624 36.62 2.34 6.33
C GLN A 624 37.27 0.94 6.24
N GLY A 625 36.99 0.04 7.19
CA GLY A 625 37.50 -1.33 7.22
C GLY A 625 36.62 -2.40 6.54
N LEU A 626 35.45 -2.04 6.00
CA LEU A 626 34.47 -3.03 5.51
C LEU A 626 34.75 -3.56 4.10
N GLY A 627 35.65 -2.91 3.34
CA GLY A 627 35.96 -3.25 1.96
C GLY A 627 34.93 -2.72 0.96
N PRO A 628 34.91 -3.24 -0.30
CA PRO A 628 33.97 -2.80 -1.31
C PRO A 628 32.54 -3.27 -1.02
N LEU A 629 31.59 -2.37 -1.25
CA LEU A 629 30.15 -2.56 -1.16
C LEU A 629 29.70 -3.54 -2.25
N PHE A 630 29.15 -4.66 -1.84
CA PHE A 630 28.71 -5.72 -2.75
C PHE A 630 27.38 -5.39 -3.41
N LYS A 631 26.39 -4.89 -2.65
CA LYS A 631 25.07 -4.49 -3.15
C LYS A 631 24.34 -3.61 -2.14
N SER A 632 23.47 -2.74 -2.63
CA SER A 632 22.49 -2.01 -1.81
C SER A 632 21.06 -2.41 -2.19
N SER A 633 20.15 -2.52 -1.22
CA SER A 633 18.74 -2.78 -1.47
C SER A 633 18.00 -1.52 -1.93
N GLU A 634 16.77 -1.70 -2.43
CA GLU A 634 15.83 -0.57 -2.51
C GLU A 634 15.42 -0.11 -1.10
N PRO A 635 15.06 1.18 -0.90
CA PRO A 635 14.60 1.70 0.37
C PRO A 635 13.25 1.07 0.76
N VAL A 636 13.19 0.53 1.98
CA VAL A 636 11.97 -0.06 2.56
C VAL A 636 11.45 0.88 3.64
N GLN A 637 10.20 1.31 3.52
CA GLN A 637 9.56 2.16 4.52
C GLN A 637 9.22 1.34 5.78
N LEU A 638 9.70 1.80 6.94
CA LEU A 638 9.51 1.13 8.24
C LEU A 638 8.38 1.76 9.06
N THR A 639 8.10 3.05 8.88
CA THR A 639 7.00 3.76 9.54
C THR A 639 6.02 4.34 8.53
N GLU A 640 4.75 4.43 8.91
CA GLU A 640 3.70 5.02 8.06
C GLU A 640 3.90 6.54 7.91
N ALA A 641 3.44 7.11 6.81
CA ALA A 641 3.68 8.52 6.47
C ALA A 641 3.04 9.53 7.44
N GLU A 642 2.06 9.10 8.23
CA GLU A 642 1.31 9.92 9.22
C GLU A 642 1.88 9.82 10.64
N THR A 643 2.96 9.07 10.84
CA THR A 643 3.62 8.98 12.15
C THR A 643 4.48 10.22 12.42
N GLU A 644 4.81 10.41 13.70
CA GLU A 644 5.64 11.50 14.22
C GLU A 644 7.05 11.55 13.56
N TYR A 645 7.50 10.41 12.99
CA TYR A 645 8.77 10.30 12.28
C TYR A 645 8.66 9.31 11.12
N VAL A 646 9.09 9.72 9.93
CA VAL A 646 9.15 8.84 8.75
C VAL A 646 10.53 8.19 8.69
N VAL A 647 10.60 6.85 8.72
CA VAL A 647 11.86 6.09 8.68
C VAL A 647 11.86 5.14 7.49
N ARG A 648 12.89 5.23 6.64
CA ARG A 648 13.16 4.30 5.54
C ARG A 648 14.48 3.60 5.77
N CYS A 649 14.55 2.30 5.53
CA CYS A 649 15.75 1.51 5.69
C CYS A 649 16.31 1.05 4.35
N ILE A 650 17.62 1.22 4.16
CA ILE A 650 18.40 0.70 3.05
C ILE A 650 19.43 -0.27 3.61
N LYS A 651 19.55 -1.47 3.02
CA LYS A 651 20.52 -2.48 3.42
C LYS A 651 21.71 -2.44 2.48
N HIS A 652 22.91 -2.31 3.04
CA HIS A 652 24.18 -2.31 2.31
C HIS A 652 24.99 -3.54 2.72
N THR A 653 25.24 -4.43 1.77
CA THR A 653 25.93 -5.71 2.02
C THR A 653 27.40 -5.59 1.66
N PHE A 654 28.27 -5.99 2.60
CA PHE A 654 29.71 -6.15 2.42
C PHE A 654 30.10 -7.63 2.62
N ALA A 655 31.37 -7.97 2.40
CA ALA A 655 31.83 -9.36 2.42
C ALA A 655 31.59 -10.12 3.75
N GLY A 656 31.71 -9.44 4.90
CA GLY A 656 31.49 -10.03 6.23
C GLY A 656 30.59 -9.19 7.15
N HIS A 657 30.01 -8.12 6.61
CA HIS A 657 29.23 -7.15 7.38
C HIS A 657 28.04 -6.66 6.57
N MET A 658 27.03 -6.16 7.27
CA MET A 658 25.87 -5.51 6.69
C MET A 658 25.61 -4.20 7.42
N VAL A 659 25.49 -3.11 6.66
CA VAL A 659 25.14 -1.78 7.19
C VAL A 659 23.68 -1.51 6.89
N PHE A 660 22.91 -1.17 7.91
CA PHE A 660 21.54 -0.67 7.79
C PHE A 660 21.58 0.85 7.89
N GLN A 661 21.28 1.52 6.78
CA GLN A 661 21.06 2.97 6.75
C GLN A 661 19.58 3.23 7.01
N PHE A 662 19.30 4.12 7.95
CA PHE A 662 17.96 4.58 8.28
C PHE A 662 17.85 6.06 7.94
N ASP A 663 17.11 6.38 6.89
CA ASP A 663 16.77 7.75 6.52
C ASP A 663 15.53 8.14 7.32
N CYS A 664 15.73 8.99 8.31
CA CYS A 664 14.71 9.48 9.22
C CYS A 664 14.29 10.89 8.84
N THR A 665 13.01 11.23 8.94
CA THR A 665 12.48 12.60 8.82
C THR A 665 11.57 12.89 10.01
N ASN A 666 11.85 13.97 10.74
CA ASN A 666 11.01 14.43 11.83
C ASN A 666 9.79 15.21 11.29
N THR A 667 8.57 14.77 11.59
CA THR A 667 7.32 15.44 11.16
C THR A 667 6.71 16.31 12.26
N LEU A 668 7.33 16.40 13.44
CA LEU A 668 6.93 17.29 14.53
C LEU A 668 7.58 18.66 14.36
N ASN A 669 6.76 19.70 14.21
CA ASN A 669 7.22 21.08 13.95
C ASN A 669 7.69 21.84 15.19
N ASP A 670 7.36 21.34 16.38
CA ASP A 670 7.66 21.92 17.69
C ASP A 670 8.84 21.23 18.40
N GLN A 671 9.39 20.16 17.82
CA GLN A 671 10.46 19.36 18.44
C GLN A 671 11.71 19.27 17.54
N LEU A 672 12.88 19.37 18.17
CA LEU A 672 14.17 19.07 17.56
C LEU A 672 14.69 17.77 18.15
N LEU A 673 14.85 16.73 17.33
CA LEU A 673 15.45 15.49 17.80
C LEU A 673 16.97 15.56 17.68
N GLN A 674 17.68 15.07 18.69
CA GLN A 674 19.13 15.02 18.70
C GLN A 674 19.60 13.61 19.01
N ARG A 675 20.72 13.22 18.40
CA ARG A 675 21.33 11.89 18.56
C ARG A 675 20.34 10.75 18.29
N VAL A 676 19.58 10.86 17.20
CA VAL A 676 18.57 9.88 16.79
C VAL A 676 19.26 8.58 16.39
N LEU A 677 18.81 7.46 16.97
CA LEU A 677 19.32 6.13 16.68
C LEU A 677 18.17 5.14 16.52
N VAL A 678 18.34 4.16 15.65
CA VAL A 678 17.42 3.03 15.49
C VAL A 678 18.09 1.79 16.09
N GLN A 679 17.58 1.31 17.21
CA GLN A 679 18.07 0.08 17.83
C GLN A 679 17.57 -1.12 17.02
N MET A 680 18.46 -2.07 16.77
CA MET A 680 18.14 -3.34 16.13
C MET A 680 18.40 -4.45 17.13
N GLU A 681 17.40 -5.32 17.34
CA GLU A 681 17.57 -6.57 18.08
C GLU A 681 17.82 -7.70 17.06
N PRO A 682 19.06 -8.18 16.90
CA PRO A 682 19.35 -9.27 15.98
C PRO A 682 18.81 -10.60 16.50
N SER A 683 18.45 -11.52 15.60
CA SER A 683 18.27 -12.94 15.94
C SER A 683 19.60 -13.59 16.30
N GLU A 684 19.60 -14.73 17.00
CA GLU A 684 20.76 -15.41 17.66
C GLU A 684 22.05 -15.63 16.83
N SER A 685 22.07 -15.29 15.54
CA SER A 685 23.18 -15.48 14.61
C SER A 685 23.84 -14.18 14.10
N TYR A 686 23.33 -13.00 14.44
CA TYR A 686 23.88 -11.71 13.99
C TYR A 686 24.34 -10.85 15.17
N GLU A 687 25.47 -10.18 15.04
CA GLU A 687 26.02 -9.32 16.10
C GLU A 687 26.00 -7.86 15.65
N VAL A 688 25.35 -6.98 16.43
CA VAL A 688 25.40 -5.54 16.20
C VAL A 688 26.73 -5.00 16.73
N VAL A 689 27.56 -4.45 15.84
CA VAL A 689 28.90 -3.96 16.16
C VAL A 689 28.84 -2.50 16.63
N HIS A 690 28.15 -1.64 15.88
CA HIS A 690 28.09 -0.19 16.16
C HIS A 690 26.76 0.44 15.74
N HIS A 691 26.37 1.50 16.45
CA HIS A 691 25.31 2.42 16.07
C HIS A 691 25.89 3.81 15.83
N ILE A 692 25.56 4.42 14.69
CA ILE A 692 25.97 5.77 14.33
C ILE A 692 24.71 6.65 14.33
N PRO A 693 24.50 7.48 15.38
CA PRO A 693 23.31 8.29 15.49
C PRO A 693 23.34 9.48 14.52
N ALA A 694 22.17 9.90 14.04
CA ALA A 694 22.03 11.19 13.37
C ALA A 694 22.16 12.30 14.44
N PRO A 695 23.09 13.27 14.28
CA PRO A 695 23.40 14.23 15.33
C PRO A 695 22.20 15.13 15.66
N SER A 696 21.44 15.53 14.65
CA SER A 696 20.26 16.39 14.78
C SER A 696 19.27 16.10 13.65
N LEU A 697 17.97 16.12 13.95
CA LEU A 697 16.89 15.93 12.99
C LEU A 697 15.83 17.04 13.14
N PRO A 698 16.04 18.20 12.48
CA PRO A 698 15.08 19.31 12.46
C PRO A 698 13.77 18.95 11.75
N TYR A 699 12.72 19.73 11.99
CA TYR A 699 11.42 19.55 11.33
C TYR A 699 11.57 19.52 9.80
N ASN A 700 11.04 18.45 9.20
CA ASN A 700 10.97 18.20 7.77
C ASN A 700 12.34 18.20 7.04
N GLN A 701 13.44 17.97 7.77
CA GLN A 701 14.77 17.76 7.20
C GLN A 701 15.19 16.30 7.40
N PRO A 702 15.39 15.53 6.32
CA PRO A 702 15.87 14.16 6.42
C PRO A 702 17.29 14.08 6.99
N GLY A 703 17.55 13.07 7.80
CA GLY A 703 18.87 12.74 8.33
C GLY A 703 19.05 11.24 8.42
N SER A 704 20.27 10.77 8.20
CA SER A 704 20.58 9.34 8.18
C SER A 704 21.27 8.90 9.47
N CYS A 705 20.83 7.79 10.04
CA CYS A 705 21.56 7.07 11.08
C CYS A 705 21.87 5.64 10.60
N TYR A 706 22.88 5.00 11.17
CA TYR A 706 23.38 3.72 10.69
C TYR A 706 23.52 2.69 11.80
N THR A 707 23.28 1.42 11.49
CA THR A 707 23.61 0.29 12.35
C THR A 707 24.47 -0.71 11.58
N LEU A 708 25.64 -1.04 12.12
CA LEU A 708 26.57 -2.02 11.55
C LEU A 708 26.36 -3.38 12.22
N VAL A 709 26.18 -4.40 11.40
CA VAL A 709 25.97 -5.79 11.83
C VAL A 709 27.03 -6.68 11.22
N ARG A 710 27.63 -7.57 12.02
CA ARG A 710 28.54 -8.61 11.56
C ARG A 710 27.75 -9.84 11.12
N LEU A 711 28.11 -10.39 9.96
CA LEU A 711 27.54 -11.63 9.46
C LEU A 711 28.20 -12.84 10.14
N PRO A 712 27.48 -13.94 10.41
CA PRO A 712 28.06 -15.15 10.98
C PRO A 712 29.06 -15.81 10.02
N ASP A 713 30.15 -16.37 10.55
CA ASP A 713 31.25 -16.96 9.76
C ASP A 713 30.86 -18.30 9.06
N ASP A 714 29.68 -18.87 9.36
CA ASP A 714 29.21 -20.21 8.91
C ASP A 714 27.87 -20.17 8.13
N ASP A 715 27.77 -19.37 7.05
CA ASP A 715 26.65 -19.50 6.10
C ASP A 715 27.12 -19.80 4.66
N PRO A 716 26.94 -21.03 4.15
CA PRO A 716 27.34 -21.42 2.79
C PRO A 716 26.48 -20.80 1.67
N THR A 717 25.58 -19.87 1.97
CA THR A 717 24.77 -19.16 0.97
C THR A 717 25.41 -17.90 0.38
N ALA A 718 26.64 -17.55 0.78
CA ALA A 718 27.36 -16.37 0.25
C ALA A 718 27.82 -16.48 -1.23
N GLY A 719 27.54 -17.60 -1.92
CA GLY A 719 27.95 -17.84 -3.31
C GLY A 719 26.83 -17.91 -4.36
N ASP A 720 25.56 -18.08 -3.96
CA ASP A 720 24.46 -18.29 -4.91
C ASP A 720 23.22 -17.49 -4.49
N LEU A 721 23.11 -16.25 -4.99
CA LEU A 721 21.86 -15.49 -4.98
C LEU A 721 21.55 -15.02 -6.40
N THR A 722 20.85 -15.90 -7.10
CA THR A 722 20.11 -15.63 -8.32
C THR A 722 19.07 -14.54 -8.10
N VAL A 723 18.88 -13.74 -9.14
CA VAL A 723 17.92 -12.63 -9.24
C VAL A 723 16.49 -13.12 -9.01
N GLN A 724 15.82 -12.59 -7.99
CA GLN A 724 14.37 -12.35 -7.94
C GLN A 724 14.11 -10.95 -7.39
#